data_AF-A7GYC1-F1
#
_entry.id   AF-A7GYC1-F1
#
_cell.length_a   1.000
_cell.length_b   1.000
_cell.length_c   1.000
_cell.angle_alpha   90.00
_cell.angle_beta   90.00
_cell.angle_gamma   90.00
#
_symmetry.space_group_name_H-M   'P 1'
#
loop_
_entity.id
_entity.type
_entity.pdbx_description
1 polymer ?
#
loop_
_entity_poly.entity_id
_entity_poly.type
_entity_poly.pdbx_seq_one_letter_code
_entity_poly.pdbx_strand_id
1 'polypeptide(L)'
;MSEITQEQENFLSPVQVETSTPYAKLKELSKQNQIPIEFIDFRIKNILTTYTNEQNSDPVLVGQDDLRIFDDDDFFLDPTLAIEQRYEVEFFDTRINNAPKLPKISIGVNPLITKIVATIHKSNECVYETNYEQKLFDYIAKQLIKAQILIGIRTGKSKEELTKIASVLRVMDQIDQDYTINFASGVNPIKAIDAKTIYYYKNKLDSLKKDDKIDYANRGFLFGVAAGEVIMEQKRSHVGRDGRDLRGKFIKTPDPKEDGATDISVTENIERKEDAEGVKFIAKKAGYVVENKGTFDIEERLEINEVNFKTTGSIQAGVDTNVTLVVKETDLIKDAIGTGVIVEADDVQVKGNIGANAIIKANEVTIGGQTHQKAKIYAKNANIATHIGYVEAENVEIDRLEGGSVLAKKVKVKSVVGGSITAQIIQIETLGSNCTITAAHLIDIKYLRGTGNRFIIDASKMKERSDETDEQLDKIEEIKRELSQMPKRLEAKKTVIDENKGSIYTIKAKVEELSRAKVIPPVTFMKKLKEYQELVNDYNALLKEFRSKKEQVADLRAELEMMQNGIFSAKVINRGNWIELNEIRFVLIDPPQNITYSTKQNETARVISLEKVENFDGKVEYKVKKSNQLEDFENTSF
;
A
#
# COMPACT_ATOMS: atom_id res chain seq x y z
N MET A 1 -71.53 47.10 17.23
CA MET A 1 -70.67 45.89 17.14
C MET A 1 -69.23 46.34 17.32
N SER A 2 -68.44 45.48 17.98
CA SER A 2 -67.04 45.64 18.42
C SER A 2 -66.82 46.43 19.73
N GLU A 3 -67.20 45.78 20.84
CA GLU A 3 -66.56 45.95 22.15
C GLU A 3 -65.08 45.52 22.03
N ILE A 4 -64.16 46.43 22.34
CA ILE A 4 -62.75 46.08 22.62
C ILE A 4 -62.65 45.95 24.13
N THR A 5 -62.64 44.72 24.61
CA THR A 5 -62.38 44.37 26.01
C THR A 5 -60.93 44.74 26.34
N GLN A 6 -60.72 45.62 27.32
CA GLN A 6 -59.39 45.80 27.93
C GLN A 6 -59.11 44.55 28.78
N GLU A 7 -58.19 43.69 28.33
CA GLU A 7 -57.64 42.63 29.18
C GLU A 7 -56.87 43.28 30.34
N GLN A 8 -57.26 42.98 31.58
CA GLN A 8 -56.41 43.21 32.75
C GLN A 8 -55.19 42.31 32.63
N GLU A 9 -53.99 42.87 32.48
CA GLU A 9 -52.75 42.10 32.55
C GLU A 9 -52.58 41.53 33.96
N ASN A 10 -52.74 40.21 34.11
CA ASN A 10 -52.42 39.52 35.35
C ASN A 10 -50.90 39.44 35.51
N PHE A 11 -50.38 39.82 36.68
CA PHE A 11 -48.97 39.73 37.05
C PHE A 11 -48.75 38.74 38.20
N LEU A 12 -47.60 38.06 38.19
CA LEU A 12 -47.25 37.14 39.27
C LEU A 12 -46.61 37.91 40.43
N SER A 13 -47.24 37.87 41.61
CA SER A 13 -46.58 38.30 42.86
C SER A 13 -45.46 37.33 43.23
N PRO A 14 -44.33 37.77 43.79
CA PRO A 14 -43.22 36.87 44.14
C PRO A 14 -43.66 35.70 45.02
N VAL A 15 -43.31 34.47 44.63
CA VAL A 15 -43.65 33.23 45.36
C VAL A 15 -42.37 32.45 45.68
N GLN A 16 -42.13 32.19 46.97
CA GLN A 16 -41.01 31.36 47.41
C GLN A 16 -41.46 29.92 47.65
N VAL A 17 -40.71 28.96 47.10
CA VAL A 17 -41.02 27.53 47.17
C VAL A 17 -39.72 26.73 47.29
N GLU A 18 -39.70 25.73 48.16
CA GLU A 18 -38.69 24.66 48.13
C GLU A 18 -39.17 23.54 47.19
N THR A 19 -38.36 23.19 46.18
CA THR A 19 -38.71 22.15 45.21
C THR A 19 -37.46 21.50 44.61
N SER A 20 -37.55 20.21 44.26
CA SER A 20 -36.53 19.52 43.46
C SER A 20 -36.69 19.76 41.95
N THR A 21 -37.82 20.35 41.51
CA THR A 21 -38.15 20.54 40.09
C THR A 21 -38.67 21.96 39.78
N PRO A 22 -37.81 23.01 39.88
CA PRO A 22 -38.22 24.40 39.68
C PRO A 22 -38.98 24.67 38.38
N TYR A 23 -38.56 24.08 37.26
CA TYR A 23 -39.24 24.25 35.96
C TYR A 23 -40.61 23.57 35.86
N ALA A 24 -40.84 22.47 36.60
CA ALA A 24 -42.17 21.87 36.70
C ALA A 24 -43.09 22.81 37.48
N LYS A 25 -42.59 23.35 38.61
CA LYS A 25 -43.33 24.30 39.43
C LYS A 25 -43.64 25.61 38.70
N LEU A 26 -42.71 26.09 37.87
CA LEU A 26 -42.91 27.24 36.98
C LEU A 26 -44.11 27.03 36.03
N LYS A 27 -44.21 25.84 35.42
CA LYS A 27 -45.33 25.49 34.53
C LYS A 27 -46.66 25.42 35.28
N GLU A 28 -46.66 24.92 36.51
CA GLU A 28 -47.85 24.92 37.37
C GLU A 28 -48.30 26.35 37.67
N LEU A 29 -47.38 27.22 38.06
CA LEU A 29 -47.68 28.62 38.37
C LEU A 29 -48.19 29.40 37.16
N SER A 30 -47.61 29.17 35.97
CA SER A 30 -48.10 29.73 34.70
C SER A 30 -49.56 29.36 34.44
N LYS A 31 -49.92 28.07 34.59
CA LYS A 31 -51.29 27.60 34.39
C LYS A 31 -52.28 28.12 35.45
N GLN A 32 -51.87 28.12 36.72
CA GLN A 32 -52.72 28.54 37.83
C GLN A 32 -53.08 30.02 37.77
N ASN A 33 -52.13 30.86 37.35
CA ASN A 33 -52.31 32.32 37.32
C ASN A 33 -52.66 32.85 35.92
N GLN A 34 -52.77 31.98 34.90
CA GLN A 34 -53.03 32.33 33.51
C GLN A 34 -52.02 33.34 32.93
N ILE A 35 -50.75 33.21 33.32
CA ILE A 35 -49.66 34.07 32.86
C ILE A 35 -48.81 33.27 31.85
N PRO A 36 -48.52 33.82 30.66
CA PRO A 36 -47.61 33.18 29.70
C PRO A 36 -46.28 32.79 30.34
N ILE A 37 -45.79 31.60 30.00
CA ILE A 37 -44.62 31.01 30.65
C ILE A 37 -43.35 31.84 30.42
N GLU A 38 -43.26 32.57 29.30
CA GLU A 38 -42.15 33.48 29.01
C GLU A 38 -42.02 34.64 29.99
N PHE A 39 -43.09 34.98 30.71
CA PHE A 39 -43.07 36.08 31.67
C PHE A 39 -42.71 35.65 33.09
N ILE A 40 -42.58 34.35 33.37
CA ILE A 40 -42.23 33.83 34.69
C ILE A 40 -40.79 33.31 34.66
N ASP A 41 -39.96 33.80 35.57
CA ASP A 41 -38.63 33.26 35.84
C ASP A 41 -38.47 33.04 37.36
N PHE A 42 -37.39 32.39 37.79
CA PHE A 42 -37.11 32.16 39.20
C PHE A 42 -35.68 32.51 39.59
N ARG A 43 -35.47 32.86 40.85
CA ARG A 43 -34.12 33.04 41.43
C ARG A 43 -33.83 31.89 42.38
N ILE A 44 -32.64 31.32 42.28
CA ILE A 44 -32.18 30.28 43.20
C ILE A 44 -31.68 31.01 44.46
N LYS A 45 -32.27 30.72 45.62
CA LYS A 45 -31.88 31.29 46.92
C LYS A 45 -30.91 30.37 47.64
N ASN A 46 -31.19 29.08 47.63
CA ASN A 46 -30.39 28.07 48.29
C ASN A 46 -30.44 26.73 47.53
N ILE A 47 -29.38 25.95 47.66
CA ILE A 47 -29.27 24.60 47.10
C ILE A 47 -28.95 23.67 48.27
N LEU A 48 -29.93 22.84 48.64
CA LEU A 48 -29.82 21.83 49.69
C LEU A 48 -29.36 20.53 49.04
N THR A 49 -28.15 20.08 49.35
CA THR A 49 -27.60 18.81 48.82
C THR A 49 -27.59 17.77 49.92
N THR A 50 -28.18 16.61 49.66
CA THR A 50 -28.14 15.45 50.55
C THR A 50 -27.53 14.26 49.86
N TYR A 51 -26.88 13.36 50.60
CA TYR A 51 -26.49 12.06 50.07
C TYR A 51 -26.88 10.93 51.02
N THR A 52 -26.98 9.73 50.45
CA THR A 52 -27.05 8.45 51.17
C THR A 52 -26.01 7.51 50.57
N ASN A 53 -25.50 6.59 51.39
CA ASN A 53 -24.59 5.52 50.99
C ASN A 53 -24.72 4.33 51.94
N GLU A 54 -23.92 3.29 51.77
CA GLU A 54 -23.97 2.08 52.62
C GLU A 54 -23.81 2.40 54.12
N GLN A 55 -22.99 3.40 54.46
CA GLN A 55 -22.72 3.79 55.85
C GLN A 55 -23.80 4.70 56.45
N ASN A 56 -24.51 5.46 55.60
CA ASN A 56 -25.53 6.42 56.01
C ASN A 56 -26.83 6.17 55.23
N SER A 57 -27.72 5.36 55.82
CA SER A 57 -29.04 5.09 55.24
C SER A 57 -29.98 6.29 55.28
N ASP A 58 -29.82 7.15 56.29
CA ASP A 58 -30.59 8.40 56.42
C ASP A 58 -29.89 9.53 55.63
N PRO A 59 -30.64 10.41 54.92
CA PRO A 59 -30.06 11.49 54.13
C PRO A 59 -29.17 12.43 54.96
N VAL A 60 -27.89 12.48 54.63
CA VAL A 60 -26.92 13.39 55.25
C VAL A 60 -26.94 14.72 54.50
N LEU A 61 -27.27 15.80 55.18
CA LEU A 61 -27.21 17.15 54.62
C LEU A 61 -25.75 17.62 54.53
N VAL A 62 -25.35 18.04 53.33
CA VAL A 62 -24.01 18.58 53.06
C VAL A 62 -24.09 20.09 52.97
N GLY A 63 -23.31 20.79 53.79
CA GLY A 63 -23.15 22.24 53.72
C GLY A 63 -22.55 22.68 52.38
N GLN A 64 -22.83 23.90 51.94
CA GLN A 64 -22.32 24.40 50.65
C GLN A 64 -20.79 24.44 50.57
N ASP A 65 -20.11 24.64 51.71
CA ASP A 65 -18.65 24.64 51.80
C ASP A 65 -18.04 23.23 51.81
N ASP A 66 -18.85 22.21 52.13
CA ASP A 66 -18.43 20.81 52.28
C ASP A 66 -18.69 19.95 51.04
N LEU A 67 -19.25 20.54 49.97
CA LEU A 67 -19.50 19.85 48.69
C LEU A 67 -18.23 19.26 48.05
N ARG A 68 -17.04 19.65 48.51
CA ARG A 68 -15.75 19.10 48.09
C ARG A 68 -15.58 17.62 48.45
N ILE A 69 -16.38 17.07 49.36
CA ILE A 69 -16.38 15.62 49.63
C ILE A 69 -16.61 14.80 48.35
N PHE A 70 -17.39 15.34 47.40
CA PHE A 70 -17.66 14.69 46.11
C PHE A 70 -16.52 14.83 45.10
N ASP A 71 -15.47 15.60 45.39
CA ASP A 71 -14.28 15.74 44.53
C ASP A 71 -13.34 14.53 44.66
N ASP A 72 -13.48 13.75 45.73
CA ASP A 72 -12.75 12.49 45.92
C ASP A 72 -13.31 11.38 45.02
N ASP A 73 -12.47 10.77 44.19
CA ASP A 73 -12.88 9.74 43.23
C ASP A 73 -13.37 8.47 43.93
N ASP A 74 -12.77 8.08 45.05
CA ASP A 74 -13.14 6.84 45.76
C ASP A 74 -14.52 6.98 46.40
N PHE A 75 -14.80 8.13 47.03
CA PHE A 75 -16.12 8.44 47.57
C PHE A 75 -17.16 8.57 46.46
N PHE A 76 -16.85 9.30 45.38
CA PHE A 76 -17.81 9.54 44.29
C PHE A 76 -18.11 8.29 43.46
N LEU A 77 -17.17 7.34 43.38
CA LEU A 77 -17.35 6.05 42.69
C LEU A 77 -17.97 4.95 43.56
N ASP A 78 -18.29 5.21 44.84
CA ASP A 78 -19.06 4.27 45.66
C ASP A 78 -20.37 3.91 44.93
N PRO A 79 -20.63 2.64 44.57
CA PRO A 79 -21.82 2.23 43.83
C PRO A 79 -23.14 2.55 44.57
N THR A 80 -23.11 2.61 45.90
CA THR A 80 -24.26 2.87 46.76
C THR A 80 -24.57 4.35 46.95
N LEU A 81 -23.65 5.24 46.55
CA LEU A 81 -23.82 6.68 46.68
C LEU A 81 -25.00 7.18 45.83
N ALA A 82 -25.98 7.79 46.48
CA ALA A 82 -27.06 8.55 45.86
C ALA A 82 -27.01 10.00 46.33
N ILE A 83 -27.10 10.95 45.39
CA ILE A 83 -27.03 12.38 45.67
C ILE A 83 -28.31 13.03 45.20
N GLU A 84 -28.93 13.83 46.06
CA GLU A 84 -30.17 14.56 45.77
C GLU A 84 -30.00 16.05 46.06
N GLN A 85 -30.68 16.89 45.27
CA GLN A 85 -30.70 18.32 45.45
C GLN A 85 -32.13 18.87 45.48
N ARG A 86 -32.38 19.74 46.45
CA ARG A 86 -33.58 20.55 46.57
C ARG A 86 -33.21 22.02 46.49
N TYR A 87 -34.08 22.80 45.86
CA TYR A 87 -33.83 24.21 45.56
C TYR A 87 -34.87 25.07 46.25
N GLU A 88 -34.41 26.00 47.06
CA GLU A 88 -35.25 27.11 47.51
C GLU A 88 -35.23 28.16 46.40
N VAL A 89 -36.39 28.38 45.76
CA VAL A 89 -36.51 29.28 44.61
C VAL A 89 -37.58 30.33 44.85
N GLU A 90 -37.36 31.52 44.31
CA GLU A 90 -38.31 32.63 44.30
C GLU A 90 -38.76 32.89 42.86
N PHE A 91 -40.02 32.59 42.53
CA PHE A 91 -40.63 32.88 41.24
C PHE A 91 -41.05 34.34 41.17
N PHE A 92 -40.85 34.98 40.02
CA PHE A 92 -41.20 36.37 39.79
C PHE A 92 -41.62 36.64 38.34
N ASP A 93 -42.37 37.73 38.15
CA ASP A 93 -42.74 38.22 36.81
C ASP A 93 -41.61 39.09 36.23
N THR A 94 -41.16 38.73 35.02
CA THR A 94 -40.06 39.40 34.29
C THR A 94 -40.44 40.77 33.74
N ARG A 95 -41.74 41.07 33.61
CA ARG A 95 -42.23 42.41 33.20
C ARG A 95 -42.08 43.43 34.33
N ILE A 96 -42.05 42.95 35.57
CA ILE A 96 -41.86 43.77 36.78
C ILE A 96 -40.39 43.78 37.20
N ASN A 97 -39.72 42.63 37.10
CA ASN A 97 -38.32 42.47 37.46
C ASN A 97 -37.47 42.23 36.22
N ASN A 98 -36.72 43.25 35.81
CA ASN A 98 -35.83 43.15 34.65
C ASN A 98 -34.80 42.02 34.83
N ALA A 99 -34.66 41.18 33.81
CA ALA A 99 -33.63 40.17 33.74
C ALA A 99 -32.24 40.83 33.60
N PRO A 100 -31.18 40.26 34.21
CA PRO A 100 -29.83 40.77 34.07
C PRO A 100 -29.36 40.66 32.61
N LYS A 101 -28.61 41.66 32.13
CA LYS A 101 -28.03 41.64 30.78
C LYS A 101 -26.79 40.74 30.73
N LEU A 102 -27.01 39.48 30.38
CA LEU A 102 -25.95 38.46 30.28
C LEU A 102 -25.53 38.23 28.82
N PRO A 103 -24.26 37.87 28.55
CA PRO A 103 -23.82 37.42 27.24
C PRO A 103 -24.54 36.14 26.85
N LYS A 104 -24.46 35.80 25.56
CA LYS A 104 -24.84 34.46 25.12
C LYS A 104 -23.93 33.44 25.80
N ILE A 105 -24.51 32.41 26.42
CA ILE A 105 -23.79 31.31 27.06
C ILE A 105 -24.25 30.00 26.41
N SER A 106 -23.31 29.13 26.06
CA SER A 106 -23.60 27.79 25.53
C SER A 106 -23.06 26.73 26.47
N ILE A 107 -23.88 25.71 26.76
CA ILE A 107 -23.49 24.58 27.61
C ILE A 107 -23.26 23.35 26.73
N GLY A 108 -22.03 22.85 26.72
CA GLY A 108 -21.65 21.60 26.07
C GLY A 108 -21.54 20.47 27.10
N VAL A 109 -22.14 19.32 26.79
CA VAL A 109 -22.10 18.12 27.63
C VAL A 109 -21.68 16.94 26.76
N ASN A 110 -20.75 16.11 27.25
CA ASN A 110 -20.33 14.92 26.53
C ASN A 110 -21.40 13.80 26.62
N PRO A 111 -21.37 12.77 25.75
CA PRO A 111 -22.41 11.74 25.72
C PRO A 111 -22.66 10.99 27.04
N LEU A 112 -21.62 10.87 27.88
CA LEU A 112 -21.70 10.22 29.18
C LEU A 112 -22.02 11.19 30.34
N ILE A 113 -22.16 12.50 30.06
CA ILE A 113 -22.48 13.55 31.04
C ILE A 113 -21.46 13.61 32.20
N THR A 114 -20.22 13.22 31.92
CA THR A 114 -19.08 13.28 32.85
C THR A 114 -18.27 14.55 32.69
N LYS A 115 -18.54 15.39 31.68
CA LYS A 115 -17.88 16.68 31.50
C LYS A 115 -18.86 17.72 31.01
N ILE A 116 -18.89 18.86 31.69
CA ILE A 116 -19.69 20.02 31.33
C ILE A 116 -18.77 21.18 31.04
N VAL A 117 -18.97 21.78 29.89
CA VAL A 117 -18.24 22.96 29.43
C VAL A 117 -19.23 24.10 29.25
N ALA A 118 -18.94 25.25 29.83
CA ALA A 118 -19.70 26.48 29.57
C ALA A 118 -18.86 27.42 28.71
N THR A 119 -19.41 27.89 27.60
CA THR A 119 -18.78 28.88 26.73
C THR A 119 -19.55 30.18 26.85
N ILE A 120 -18.91 31.19 27.43
CA ILE A 120 -19.39 32.57 27.49
C ILE A 120 -18.90 33.26 26.21
N HIS A 121 -19.82 33.63 25.32
CA HIS A 121 -19.47 34.18 24.01
C HIS A 121 -19.09 35.66 24.10
N LYS A 122 -18.21 36.08 23.20
CA LYS A 122 -17.85 37.48 22.96
C LYS A 122 -19.11 38.33 22.80
N SER A 123 -19.15 39.47 23.48
CA SER A 123 -20.29 40.39 23.42
C SER A 123 -19.88 41.81 23.81
N ASN A 124 -20.37 42.77 23.02
CA ASN A 124 -20.20 44.21 23.25
C ASN A 124 -21.46 44.86 23.86
N GLU A 125 -22.50 44.07 24.14
CA GLU A 125 -23.81 44.55 24.61
C GLU A 125 -24.05 44.26 26.10
N CYS A 126 -23.06 43.65 26.77
CA CYS A 126 -23.13 43.29 28.18
C CYS A 126 -22.65 44.44 29.05
N VAL A 127 -23.39 44.76 30.11
CA VAL A 127 -23.01 45.81 31.07
C VAL A 127 -22.70 45.13 32.39
N TYR A 128 -21.58 45.52 33.02
CA TYR A 128 -21.24 45.01 34.35
C TYR A 128 -22.30 45.45 35.38
N GLU A 129 -22.78 44.48 36.16
CA GLU A 129 -23.67 44.70 37.30
C GLU A 129 -23.04 44.08 38.55
N THR A 130 -23.36 44.58 39.74
CA THR A 130 -22.86 44.01 41.01
C THR A 130 -23.15 42.51 41.11
N ASN A 131 -22.14 41.75 41.57
CA ASN A 131 -22.15 40.28 41.69
C ASN A 131 -22.42 39.56 40.35
N TYR A 132 -21.77 40.04 39.28
CA TYR A 132 -21.95 39.50 37.92
C TYR A 132 -21.60 38.02 37.81
N GLU A 133 -20.56 37.57 38.51
CA GLU A 133 -20.15 36.18 38.61
C GLU A 133 -21.26 35.28 39.17
N GLN A 134 -22.01 35.76 40.16
CA GLN A 134 -23.17 35.05 40.69
C GLN A 134 -24.30 34.99 39.67
N LYS A 135 -24.52 36.05 38.88
CA LYS A 135 -25.53 36.05 37.81
C LYS A 135 -25.19 35.09 36.67
N LEU A 136 -23.91 35.01 36.30
CA LEU A 136 -23.40 34.01 35.35
C LEU A 136 -23.60 32.60 35.90
N PHE A 137 -23.24 32.38 37.17
CA PHE A 137 -23.45 31.10 37.84
C PHE A 137 -24.93 30.72 37.89
N ASP A 138 -25.82 31.62 38.30
CA ASP A 138 -27.27 31.39 38.39
C ASP A 138 -27.85 31.03 37.01
N TYR A 139 -27.40 31.69 35.94
CA TYR A 139 -27.81 31.35 34.57
C TYR A 139 -27.38 29.93 34.21
N ILE A 140 -26.11 29.59 34.44
CA ILE A 140 -25.59 28.25 34.14
C ILE A 140 -26.33 27.21 35.00
N ALA A 141 -26.51 27.46 36.30
CA ALA A 141 -27.21 26.60 37.23
C ALA A 141 -28.64 26.32 36.80
N LYS A 142 -29.39 27.32 36.33
CA LYS A 142 -30.73 27.13 35.74
C LYS A 142 -30.70 26.17 34.54
N GLN A 143 -29.74 26.31 33.63
CA GLN A 143 -29.61 25.38 32.49
C GLN A 143 -29.28 23.96 32.95
N LEU A 144 -28.44 23.80 33.96
CA LEU A 144 -28.08 22.51 34.54
C LEU A 144 -29.26 21.86 35.27
N ILE A 145 -30.04 22.62 36.05
CA ILE A 145 -31.28 22.17 36.70
C ILE A 145 -32.26 21.64 35.64
N LYS A 146 -32.42 22.36 34.52
CA LYS A 146 -33.27 21.94 33.40
C LYS A 146 -32.83 20.58 32.82
N ALA A 147 -31.53 20.30 32.85
CA ALA A 147 -30.92 19.04 32.40
C ALA A 147 -30.79 17.97 33.51
N GLN A 148 -31.31 18.24 34.72
CA GLN A 148 -31.20 17.37 35.90
C GLN A 148 -29.76 17.06 36.33
N ILE A 149 -28.85 18.01 36.10
CA ILE A 149 -27.44 17.93 36.49
C ILE A 149 -27.27 18.56 37.88
N LEU A 150 -26.47 17.92 38.74
CA LEU A 150 -26.20 18.39 40.10
C LEU A 150 -25.33 19.65 40.08
N ILE A 151 -25.70 20.64 40.89
CA ILE A 151 -25.06 21.96 40.95
C ILE A 151 -24.03 22.00 42.08
N GLY A 152 -22.88 22.63 41.83
CA GLY A 152 -21.86 22.82 42.87
C GLY A 152 -20.96 21.60 43.13
N ILE A 153 -21.27 20.45 42.53
CA ILE A 153 -20.52 19.20 42.67
C ILE A 153 -19.43 19.11 41.60
N ARG A 154 -18.20 18.78 42.00
CA ARG A 154 -17.05 18.56 41.10
C ARG A 154 -16.79 19.71 40.14
N THR A 155 -16.93 20.92 40.67
CA THR A 155 -16.84 22.19 39.92
C THR A 155 -15.41 22.69 39.75
N GLY A 156 -14.44 22.11 40.47
CA GLY A 156 -13.03 22.46 40.36
C GLY A 156 -12.80 23.97 40.54
N LYS A 157 -12.27 24.63 39.52
CA LYS A 157 -11.95 26.07 39.52
C LYS A 157 -13.00 26.95 38.84
N SER A 158 -14.17 26.41 38.50
CA SER A 158 -15.16 27.15 37.70
C SER A 158 -15.64 28.45 38.37
N LYS A 159 -15.76 28.49 39.70
CA LYS A 159 -16.06 29.72 40.45
C LYS A 159 -15.00 30.81 40.21
N GLU A 160 -13.71 30.45 40.32
CA GLU A 160 -12.60 31.38 40.08
C GLU A 160 -12.57 31.86 38.62
N GLU A 161 -12.88 30.99 37.67
CA GLU A 161 -12.96 31.33 36.25
C GLU A 161 -14.11 32.29 35.95
N LEU A 162 -15.29 32.11 36.56
CA LEU A 162 -16.39 33.06 36.45
C LEU A 162 -16.04 34.43 37.05
N THR A 163 -15.34 34.48 38.19
CA THR A 163 -14.86 35.73 38.78
C THR A 163 -13.87 36.46 37.87
N LYS A 164 -12.99 35.72 37.18
CA LYS A 164 -12.07 36.31 36.19
C LYS A 164 -12.83 36.92 35.01
N ILE A 165 -13.83 36.21 34.47
CA ILE A 165 -14.67 36.71 33.37
C ILE A 165 -15.44 37.97 33.80
N ALA A 166 -16.03 37.97 35.00
CA ALA A 166 -16.70 39.14 35.54
C ALA A 166 -15.74 40.35 35.71
N SER A 167 -14.49 40.08 36.08
CA SER A 167 -13.44 41.11 36.21
C SER A 167 -13.04 41.70 34.86
N VAL A 168 -12.96 40.87 33.81
CA VAL A 168 -12.73 41.33 32.43
C VAL A 168 -13.84 42.29 31.99
N LEU A 169 -15.10 41.90 32.18
CA LEU A 169 -16.24 42.74 31.85
C LEU A 169 -16.21 44.08 32.62
N ARG A 170 -15.84 44.05 33.91
CA ARG A 170 -15.75 45.25 34.75
C ARG A 170 -14.69 46.24 34.27
N VAL A 171 -13.56 45.75 33.74
CA VAL A 171 -12.43 46.59 33.32
C VAL A 171 -12.58 47.07 31.88
N MET A 172 -13.07 46.20 30.99
CA MET A 172 -13.09 46.45 29.54
C MET A 172 -14.47 46.91 29.03
N ASP A 173 -15.51 46.84 29.87
CA ASP A 173 -16.92 47.11 29.53
C ASP A 173 -17.44 46.28 28.34
N GLN A 174 -16.79 45.14 28.08
CA GLN A 174 -17.19 44.15 27.08
C GLN A 174 -16.59 42.78 27.42
N ILE A 175 -17.17 41.72 26.85
CA ILE A 175 -16.53 40.41 26.76
C ILE A 175 -15.76 40.38 25.43
N ASP A 176 -14.43 40.40 25.50
CA ASP A 176 -13.51 40.62 24.38
C ASP A 176 -13.34 39.40 23.46
N GLN A 177 -13.54 38.20 24.01
CA GLN A 177 -13.40 36.91 23.33
C GLN A 177 -14.33 35.84 23.94
N ASP A 178 -14.41 34.68 23.29
CA ASP A 178 -15.12 33.53 23.85
C ASP A 178 -14.30 32.92 25.01
N TYR A 179 -14.94 32.73 26.16
CA TYR A 179 -14.35 32.06 27.32
C TYR A 179 -14.99 30.69 27.52
N THR A 180 -14.22 29.64 27.33
CA THR A 180 -14.65 28.25 27.53
C THR A 180 -14.10 27.72 28.86
N ILE A 181 -14.99 27.42 29.79
CA ILE A 181 -14.65 26.93 31.13
C ILE A 181 -15.08 25.48 31.31
N ASN A 182 -14.26 24.67 31.97
CA ASN A 182 -14.64 23.32 32.39
C ASN A 182 -15.47 23.44 33.68
N PHE A 183 -16.78 23.55 33.53
CA PHE A 183 -17.68 23.94 34.62
C PHE A 183 -17.82 22.87 35.70
N ALA A 184 -17.87 21.60 35.29
CA ALA A 184 -17.86 20.45 36.20
C ALA A 184 -17.33 19.18 35.51
N SER A 185 -16.71 18.27 36.28
CA SER A 185 -16.14 17.02 35.77
C SER A 185 -16.45 15.84 36.70
N GLY A 186 -17.27 14.90 36.21
CA GLY A 186 -17.46 13.58 36.82
C GLY A 186 -16.32 12.64 36.48
N VAL A 187 -16.54 11.33 36.63
CA VAL A 187 -15.53 10.31 36.36
C VAL A 187 -15.90 9.52 35.10
N ASN A 188 -15.04 9.56 34.08
CA ASN A 188 -15.23 8.77 32.87
C ASN A 188 -14.89 7.29 33.11
N PRO A 189 -15.75 6.35 32.66
CA PRO A 189 -15.41 4.94 32.70
C PRO A 189 -14.31 4.61 31.68
N ILE A 190 -13.41 3.70 32.05
CA ILE A 190 -12.42 3.09 31.18
C ILE A 190 -12.95 1.71 30.79
N LYS A 191 -13.12 1.45 29.50
CA LYS A 191 -13.64 0.16 29.03
C LYS A 191 -12.65 -0.96 29.33
N ALA A 192 -13.18 -2.13 29.69
CA ALA A 192 -12.40 -3.35 29.78
C ALA A 192 -11.89 -3.79 28.39
N ILE A 193 -10.75 -4.49 28.37
CA ILE A 193 -10.18 -5.11 27.17
C ILE A 193 -10.34 -6.62 27.32
N ASP A 194 -11.03 -7.24 26.36
CA ASP A 194 -11.22 -8.69 26.33
C ASP A 194 -9.91 -9.42 25.99
N ALA A 195 -9.73 -10.62 26.53
CA ALA A 195 -8.66 -11.51 26.09
C ALA A 195 -8.91 -11.96 24.65
N LYS A 196 -7.86 -12.12 23.84
CA LYS A 196 -8.00 -12.54 22.43
C LYS A 196 -6.78 -13.30 21.95
N THR A 197 -7.02 -14.40 21.25
CA THR A 197 -6.00 -15.07 20.43
C THR A 197 -6.05 -14.57 18.99
N ILE A 198 -4.91 -14.15 18.44
CA ILE A 198 -4.72 -13.67 17.07
C ILE A 198 -3.84 -14.69 16.34
N TYR A 199 -4.34 -15.23 15.22
CA TYR A 199 -3.62 -16.16 14.36
C TYR A 199 -3.10 -15.42 13.12
N TYR A 200 -1.87 -14.93 13.16
CA TYR A 200 -1.29 -14.15 12.06
C TYR A 200 -1.09 -14.99 10.79
N TYR A 201 -0.68 -16.25 10.94
CA TYR A 201 -0.45 -17.12 9.78
C TYR A 201 -1.73 -17.38 8.96
N LYS A 202 -2.92 -17.34 9.57
CA LYS A 202 -4.22 -17.51 8.88
C LYS A 202 -4.65 -16.27 8.07
N ASN A 203 -4.10 -15.10 8.39
CA ASN A 203 -4.57 -13.81 7.89
C ASN A 203 -3.67 -13.17 6.83
N LYS A 204 -2.65 -13.89 6.31
CA LYS A 204 -1.70 -13.36 5.30
C LYS A 204 -2.36 -12.90 3.99
N LEU A 205 -3.60 -13.30 3.70
CA LEU A 205 -4.37 -12.88 2.52
C LEU A 205 -5.31 -11.68 2.76
N ASP A 206 -5.56 -11.28 4.00
CA ASP A 206 -6.49 -10.17 4.27
C ASP A 206 -5.87 -8.79 3.97
N SER A 207 -4.54 -8.68 3.96
CA SER A 207 -3.80 -7.45 3.62
C SER A 207 -3.78 -7.09 2.13
N LEU A 208 -4.31 -7.94 1.24
CA LEU A 208 -4.39 -7.68 -0.22
C LEU A 208 -5.79 -7.28 -0.71
N LYS A 209 -6.80 -7.18 0.18
CA LYS A 209 -8.18 -6.86 -0.19
C LYS A 209 -8.41 -5.35 -0.28
N LYS A 210 -8.16 -4.79 -1.46
CA LYS A 210 -8.61 -3.43 -1.83
C LYS A 210 -9.77 -3.39 -2.82
N ASP A 211 -10.34 -4.54 -3.18
CA ASP A 211 -11.53 -4.60 -4.05
C ASP A 211 -12.56 -5.62 -3.55
N ASP A 212 -13.82 -5.20 -3.52
CA ASP A 212 -14.97 -5.85 -2.89
C ASP A 212 -15.51 -7.08 -3.66
N LYS A 213 -14.64 -7.83 -4.33
CA LYS A 213 -14.94 -9.16 -4.86
C LYS A 213 -14.24 -10.21 -4.00
N ILE A 214 -15.04 -10.95 -3.23
CA ILE A 214 -14.58 -12.17 -2.57
C ILE A 214 -14.21 -13.17 -3.68
N ASP A 215 -12.92 -13.25 -3.99
CA ASP A 215 -12.39 -14.27 -4.88
C ASP A 215 -12.34 -15.60 -4.13
N TYR A 216 -13.37 -16.43 -4.35
CA TYR A 216 -13.50 -17.75 -3.73
C TYR A 216 -12.36 -18.72 -4.12
N ALA A 217 -11.47 -18.33 -5.05
CA ALA A 217 -10.30 -19.10 -5.45
C ALA A 217 -9.11 -19.04 -4.46
N ASN A 218 -9.08 -18.04 -3.56
CA ASN A 218 -7.95 -17.81 -2.64
C ASN A 218 -8.22 -18.32 -1.22
N ARG A 219 -8.88 -19.48 -1.07
CA ARG A 219 -8.98 -20.15 0.24
C ARG A 219 -7.67 -20.85 0.65
N GLY A 220 -6.52 -20.19 0.42
CA GLY A 220 -5.17 -20.75 0.62
C GLY A 220 -5.13 -21.68 1.81
N PHE A 221 -4.96 -22.99 1.55
CA PHE A 221 -5.15 -24.03 2.57
C PHE A 221 -3.95 -24.09 3.53
N LEU A 222 -2.81 -23.58 3.09
CA LEU A 222 -1.54 -23.53 3.81
C LEU A 222 -0.84 -22.21 3.54
N PHE A 223 -0.47 -21.52 4.61
CA PHE A 223 0.35 -20.32 4.57
C PHE A 223 1.73 -20.65 5.13
N GLY A 224 2.75 -20.49 4.30
CA GLY A 224 4.13 -20.63 4.72
C GLY A 224 4.51 -19.52 5.70
N VAL A 225 5.41 -19.80 6.63
CA VAL A 225 5.97 -18.87 7.61
C VAL A 225 7.49 -18.88 7.50
N ALA A 226 8.12 -17.72 7.67
CA ALA A 226 9.57 -17.60 7.68
C ALA A 226 10.13 -17.80 9.10
N ALA A 227 11.41 -18.15 9.20
CA ALA A 227 12.10 -18.16 10.49
C ALA A 227 12.10 -16.76 11.12
N GLY A 228 11.78 -16.66 12.41
CA GLY A 228 11.64 -15.41 13.16
C GLY A 228 10.26 -14.74 13.03
N GLU A 229 9.34 -15.29 12.25
CA GLU A 229 8.01 -14.71 12.06
C GLU A 229 7.07 -14.97 13.24
N VAL A 230 6.30 -13.95 13.68
CA VAL A 230 5.26 -14.13 14.71
C VAL A 230 4.03 -14.78 14.07
N ILE A 231 3.72 -16.01 14.49
CA ILE A 231 2.63 -16.79 13.92
C ILE A 231 1.31 -16.64 14.70
N MET A 232 1.39 -16.45 16.02
CA MET A 232 0.23 -16.29 16.90
C MET A 232 0.53 -15.33 18.06
N GLU A 233 -0.50 -14.65 18.56
CA GLU A 233 -0.41 -13.82 19.77
C GLU A 233 -1.66 -14.01 20.64
N GLN A 234 -1.47 -14.28 21.94
CA GLN A 234 -2.52 -14.28 22.95
C GLN A 234 -2.41 -13.01 23.78
N LYS A 235 -3.40 -12.11 23.67
CA LYS A 235 -3.49 -10.89 24.47
C LYS A 235 -4.27 -11.13 25.76
N ARG A 236 -3.77 -10.62 26.88
CA ARG A 236 -4.43 -10.71 28.19
C ARG A 236 -5.58 -9.72 28.32
N SER A 237 -6.61 -10.12 29.07
CA SER A 237 -7.71 -9.26 29.48
C SER A 237 -7.21 -8.15 30.41
N HIS A 238 -7.81 -6.96 30.32
CA HIS A 238 -7.59 -5.87 31.27
C HIS A 238 -8.93 -5.38 31.82
N VAL A 239 -9.03 -5.33 33.14
CA VAL A 239 -10.23 -4.83 33.82
C VAL A 239 -10.40 -3.34 33.53
N GLY A 240 -11.63 -2.95 33.21
CA GLY A 240 -11.99 -1.54 33.05
C GLY A 240 -12.01 -0.80 34.40
N ARG A 241 -12.36 0.47 34.36
CA ARG A 241 -12.64 1.29 35.55
C ARG A 241 -14.01 1.90 35.43
N ASP A 242 -14.81 1.82 36.49
CA ASP A 242 -16.14 2.43 36.53
C ASP A 242 -16.09 3.96 36.50
N GLY A 243 -17.23 4.55 36.15
CA GLY A 243 -17.42 5.99 36.11
C GLY A 243 -18.67 6.43 36.85
N ARG A 244 -18.88 7.75 36.98
CA ARG A 244 -20.12 8.34 37.47
C ARG A 244 -20.35 9.68 36.79
N ASP A 245 -21.57 9.89 36.29
CA ASP A 245 -21.93 11.13 35.61
C ASP A 245 -22.24 12.27 36.59
N LEU A 246 -22.37 13.50 36.06
CA LEU A 246 -22.66 14.70 36.84
C LEU A 246 -24.14 14.86 37.25
N ARG A 247 -24.98 13.84 36.97
CA ARG A 247 -26.31 13.69 37.57
C ARG A 247 -26.26 12.77 38.80
N GLY A 248 -25.07 12.27 39.15
CA GLY A 248 -24.87 11.34 40.23
C GLY A 248 -25.19 9.90 39.87
N LYS A 249 -25.30 9.52 38.59
CA LYS A 249 -25.61 8.14 38.17
C LYS A 249 -24.33 7.33 37.95
N PHE A 250 -24.22 6.19 38.66
CA PHE A 250 -23.12 5.25 38.49
C PHE A 250 -23.11 4.63 37.09
N ILE A 251 -21.91 4.53 36.50
CA ILE A 251 -21.66 3.94 35.19
C ILE A 251 -20.77 2.71 35.40
N LYS A 252 -21.42 1.55 35.56
CA LYS A 252 -20.73 0.27 35.68
C LYS A 252 -20.16 -0.16 34.33
N THR A 253 -18.90 -0.54 34.31
CA THR A 253 -18.20 -1.12 33.16
C THR A 253 -18.41 -2.62 33.17
N PRO A 254 -18.67 -3.26 32.01
CA PRO A 254 -18.68 -4.71 31.91
C PRO A 254 -17.33 -5.30 32.31
N ASP A 255 -17.35 -6.42 33.01
CA ASP A 255 -16.14 -7.21 33.24
C ASP A 255 -15.56 -7.69 31.90
N PRO A 256 -14.22 -7.74 31.76
CA PRO A 256 -13.60 -8.25 30.54
C PRO A 256 -14.02 -9.70 30.32
N LYS A 257 -14.25 -10.06 29.05
CA LYS A 257 -14.43 -11.47 28.70
C LYS A 257 -13.07 -12.15 28.75
N GLU A 258 -12.95 -13.12 29.64
CA GLU A 258 -11.95 -14.17 29.56
C GLU A 258 -12.33 -15.05 28.36
N ASP A 259 -11.64 -14.87 27.23
CA ASP A 259 -11.65 -15.91 26.21
C ASP A 259 -10.95 -17.10 26.84
N GLY A 260 -11.67 -18.21 27.05
CA GLY A 260 -11.16 -19.39 27.75
C GLY A 260 -9.88 -19.84 27.08
N ALA A 261 -8.74 -19.39 27.62
CA ALA A 261 -7.46 -19.51 26.97
C ALA A 261 -7.12 -21.00 26.91
N THR A 262 -7.43 -21.64 25.78
CA THR A 262 -6.87 -22.93 25.46
C THR A 262 -5.37 -22.74 25.49
N ASP A 263 -4.70 -23.41 26.42
CA ASP A 263 -3.26 -23.32 26.55
C ASP A 263 -2.65 -23.80 25.23
N ILE A 264 -2.06 -22.87 24.48
CA ILE A 264 -1.53 -23.17 23.14
C ILE A 264 -0.25 -23.97 23.37
N SER A 265 -0.34 -25.27 23.12
CA SER A 265 0.81 -26.16 23.13
C SER A 265 1.60 -25.96 21.85
N VAL A 266 2.93 -25.85 21.95
CA VAL A 266 3.82 -25.74 20.79
C VAL A 266 5.00 -26.71 20.90
N THR A 267 5.55 -27.11 19.77
CA THR A 267 6.77 -27.93 19.69
C THR A 267 8.04 -27.08 19.86
N GLU A 268 9.21 -27.73 19.82
CA GLU A 268 10.51 -27.06 19.84
C GLU A 268 10.77 -26.14 18.65
N ASN A 269 10.03 -26.29 17.54
CA ASN A 269 10.14 -25.51 16.31
C ASN A 269 9.49 -24.11 16.42
N ILE A 270 8.79 -23.84 17.52
CA ILE A 270 8.15 -22.55 17.79
C ILE A 270 8.66 -22.03 19.14
N GLU A 271 9.06 -20.77 19.18
CA GLU A 271 9.44 -20.06 20.40
C GLU A 271 8.20 -19.44 21.04
N ARG A 272 7.99 -19.71 22.33
CA ARG A 272 6.96 -19.07 23.16
C ARG A 272 7.61 -17.94 23.97
N LYS A 273 7.20 -16.70 23.74
CA LYS A 273 7.70 -15.51 24.43
C LYS A 273 6.56 -14.80 25.16
N GLU A 274 6.66 -14.70 26.47
CA GLU A 274 5.62 -14.13 27.34
C GLU A 274 6.07 -12.82 27.97
N ASP A 275 5.19 -11.81 27.95
CA ASP A 275 5.39 -10.50 28.57
C ASP A 275 4.11 -10.05 29.31
N ALA A 276 4.07 -8.77 29.75
CA ALA A 276 2.94 -8.22 30.49
C ALA A 276 1.66 -8.05 29.64
N GLU A 277 1.79 -7.93 28.31
CA GLU A 277 0.67 -7.73 27.38
C GLU A 277 0.10 -9.06 26.87
N GLY A 278 0.91 -10.12 26.81
CA GLY A 278 0.48 -11.40 26.28
C GLY A 278 1.58 -12.44 26.05
N VAL A 279 1.24 -13.44 25.23
CA VAL A 279 2.16 -14.49 24.77
C VAL A 279 2.27 -14.43 23.25
N LYS A 280 3.48 -14.32 22.72
CA LYS A 280 3.80 -14.39 21.29
C LYS A 280 4.42 -15.73 20.96
N PHE A 281 3.98 -16.31 19.85
CA PHE A 281 4.51 -17.55 19.30
C PHE A 281 5.26 -17.22 18.01
N ILE A 282 6.56 -17.54 17.97
CA ILE A 282 7.49 -17.13 16.91
C ILE A 282 8.06 -18.39 16.24
N ALA A 283 8.03 -18.44 14.92
CA ALA A 283 8.62 -19.53 14.15
C ALA A 283 10.15 -19.58 14.34
N LYS A 284 10.73 -20.72 14.73
CA LYS A 284 12.20 -20.87 14.79
C LYS A 284 12.82 -21.29 13.46
N LYS A 285 12.01 -21.83 12.56
CA LYS A 285 12.41 -22.27 11.21
C LYS A 285 11.32 -21.91 10.21
N ALA A 286 11.68 -21.89 8.92
CA ALA A 286 10.72 -21.69 7.85
C ALA A 286 9.92 -22.99 7.61
N GLY A 287 8.67 -22.87 7.15
CA GLY A 287 7.80 -24.03 6.88
C GLY A 287 6.34 -23.62 6.84
N TYR A 288 5.43 -24.52 7.21
CA TYR A 288 4.00 -24.22 7.37
C TYR A 288 3.50 -24.64 8.76
N VAL A 289 2.50 -23.92 9.26
CA VAL A 289 1.92 -24.19 10.59
C VAL A 289 0.96 -25.37 10.50
N VAL A 290 1.20 -26.42 11.30
CA VAL A 290 0.27 -27.53 11.51
C VAL A 290 -0.31 -27.50 12.91
N GLU A 291 -1.57 -27.91 13.04
CA GLU A 291 -2.26 -28.06 14.32
C GLU A 291 -2.67 -29.51 14.49
N ASN A 292 -2.03 -30.21 15.44
CA ASN A 292 -2.32 -31.60 15.78
C ASN A 292 -2.84 -31.67 17.21
N LYS A 293 -4.15 -31.93 17.38
CA LYS A 293 -4.82 -32.05 18.69
C LYS A 293 -4.53 -30.87 19.64
N GLY A 294 -4.48 -29.65 19.12
CA GLY A 294 -4.19 -28.43 19.88
C GLY A 294 -2.70 -28.13 20.13
N THR A 295 -1.80 -28.95 19.60
CA THR A 295 -0.35 -28.65 19.54
C THR A 295 0.01 -28.10 18.17
N PHE A 296 0.65 -26.93 18.15
CA PHE A 296 1.14 -26.29 16.93
C PHE A 296 2.59 -26.66 16.67
N ASP A 297 2.91 -26.94 15.41
CA ASP A 297 4.26 -27.22 14.93
C ASP A 297 4.52 -26.49 13.60
N ILE A 298 5.79 -26.44 13.19
CA ILE A 298 6.23 -26.01 11.87
C ILE A 298 6.83 -27.22 11.15
N GLU A 299 6.18 -27.61 10.05
CA GLU A 299 6.66 -28.67 9.17
C GLU A 299 7.18 -28.06 7.86
N GLU A 300 8.18 -28.70 7.25
CA GLU A 300 8.77 -28.28 5.97
C GLU A 300 8.24 -29.12 4.81
N ARG A 301 7.81 -30.36 5.06
CA ARG A 301 7.44 -31.31 4.01
C ARG A 301 5.96 -31.67 4.07
N LEU A 302 5.22 -31.24 3.05
CA LEU A 302 3.81 -31.55 2.89
C LEU A 302 3.62 -32.63 1.83
N GLU A 303 3.02 -33.76 2.23
CA GLU A 303 2.69 -34.84 1.30
C GLU A 303 1.18 -34.98 1.13
N ILE A 304 0.71 -34.80 -0.10
CA ILE A 304 -0.71 -34.86 -0.44
C ILE A 304 -0.93 -35.74 -1.67
N ASN A 305 -2.15 -36.27 -1.82
CA ASN A 305 -2.46 -37.12 -2.96
C ASN A 305 -2.62 -36.27 -4.23
N GLU A 306 -3.56 -35.33 -4.23
CA GLU A 306 -3.85 -34.44 -5.37
C GLU A 306 -4.03 -33.00 -4.88
N VAL A 307 -3.75 -32.03 -5.76
CA VAL A 307 -4.09 -30.62 -5.56
C VAL A 307 -5.19 -30.26 -6.55
N ASN A 308 -6.38 -29.94 -6.09
CA ASN A 308 -7.45 -29.46 -6.97
C ASN A 308 -8.33 -28.42 -6.27
N PHE A 309 -9.14 -27.71 -7.06
CA PHE A 309 -10.02 -26.66 -6.57
C PHE A 309 -11.04 -27.15 -5.51
N LYS A 310 -11.44 -28.43 -5.55
CA LYS A 310 -12.47 -28.98 -4.66
C LYS A 310 -11.92 -29.36 -3.29
N THR A 311 -10.71 -29.91 -3.24
CA THR A 311 -10.13 -30.49 -2.02
C THR A 311 -9.17 -29.54 -1.33
N THR A 312 -8.19 -29.00 -2.06
CA THR A 312 -7.07 -28.23 -1.50
C THR A 312 -7.11 -26.75 -1.88
N GLY A 313 -7.73 -26.39 -3.01
CA GLY A 313 -7.52 -25.06 -3.59
C GLY A 313 -6.06 -24.81 -3.99
N SER A 314 -5.69 -23.54 -4.16
CA SER A 314 -4.32 -23.12 -4.44
C SER A 314 -3.45 -23.13 -3.18
N ILE A 315 -2.18 -23.53 -3.33
CA ILE A 315 -1.19 -23.56 -2.26
C ILE A 315 -0.21 -22.41 -2.51
N GLN A 316 -0.07 -21.51 -1.55
CA GLN A 316 0.80 -20.33 -1.65
C GLN A 316 1.70 -20.24 -0.42
N ALA A 317 2.64 -21.18 -0.32
CA ALA A 317 3.63 -21.21 0.74
C ALA A 317 4.76 -20.19 0.51
N GLY A 318 4.91 -19.66 -0.70
CA GLY A 318 6.03 -18.78 -1.08
C GLY A 318 7.26 -19.58 -1.47
N VAL A 319 8.10 -19.00 -2.33
CA VAL A 319 9.31 -19.68 -2.86
C VAL A 319 10.51 -19.64 -1.91
N ASP A 320 10.47 -18.86 -0.83
CA ASP A 320 11.57 -18.71 0.14
C ASP A 320 11.19 -19.23 1.55
N THR A 321 10.43 -20.32 1.62
CA THR A 321 9.91 -20.86 2.89
C THR A 321 10.40 -22.25 3.25
N ASN A 322 11.37 -22.81 2.51
CA ASN A 322 11.86 -24.19 2.66
C ASN A 322 10.76 -25.26 2.64
N VAL A 323 9.58 -24.92 2.08
CA VAL A 323 8.47 -25.86 2.00
C VAL A 323 8.66 -26.76 0.79
N THR A 324 8.75 -28.07 1.04
CA THR A 324 8.70 -29.12 0.03
C THR A 324 7.29 -29.67 -0.08
N LEU A 325 6.65 -29.48 -1.24
CA LEU A 325 5.36 -30.04 -1.57
C LEU A 325 5.53 -31.31 -2.43
N VAL A 326 5.03 -32.45 -1.93
CA VAL A 326 5.00 -33.71 -2.67
C VAL A 326 3.57 -34.09 -3.00
N VAL A 327 3.25 -34.13 -4.30
CA VAL A 327 1.95 -34.55 -4.83
C VAL A 327 2.07 -35.96 -5.41
N LYS A 328 1.38 -36.91 -4.78
CA LYS A 328 1.60 -38.36 -4.97
C LYS A 328 0.73 -39.02 -6.03
N GLU A 329 -0.30 -38.35 -6.55
CA GLU A 329 -1.19 -38.91 -7.58
C GLU A 329 -0.38 -39.29 -8.84
N THR A 330 -0.65 -40.48 -9.36
CA THR A 330 0.07 -41.12 -10.49
C THR A 330 -0.86 -41.71 -11.54
N ASP A 331 -2.17 -41.68 -11.33
CA ASP A 331 -3.15 -42.16 -12.31
C ASP A 331 -3.01 -41.38 -13.63
N LEU A 332 -2.90 -42.11 -14.74
CA LEU A 332 -2.70 -41.54 -16.08
C LEU A 332 -3.89 -40.68 -16.54
N ILE A 333 -5.07 -40.89 -15.97
CA ILE A 333 -6.30 -40.19 -16.32
C ILE A 333 -6.49 -38.94 -15.45
N LYS A 334 -5.90 -38.91 -14.26
CA LYS A 334 -6.09 -37.82 -13.30
C LYS A 334 -4.91 -36.85 -13.32
N ASP A 335 -5.23 -35.58 -13.10
CA ASP A 335 -4.23 -34.56 -12.86
C ASP A 335 -3.83 -34.59 -11.39
N ALA A 336 -2.52 -34.69 -11.12
CA ALA A 336 -1.98 -34.52 -9.78
C ALA A 336 -2.12 -33.06 -9.31
N ILE A 337 -1.90 -32.11 -10.22
CA ILE A 337 -2.28 -30.71 -10.03
C ILE A 337 -3.39 -30.37 -11.02
N GLY A 338 -4.59 -30.15 -10.50
CA GLY A 338 -5.79 -29.90 -11.26
C GLY A 338 -5.79 -28.58 -12.05
N THR A 339 -6.76 -28.48 -12.95
CA THR A 339 -6.92 -27.33 -13.84
C THR A 339 -7.10 -26.01 -13.06
N GLY A 340 -6.34 -24.98 -13.44
CA GLY A 340 -6.46 -23.61 -12.93
C GLY A 340 -5.92 -23.39 -11.51
N VAL A 341 -5.27 -24.40 -10.92
CA VAL A 341 -4.68 -24.31 -9.58
C VAL A 341 -3.32 -23.62 -9.64
N ILE A 342 -3.05 -22.80 -8.62
CA ILE A 342 -1.73 -22.18 -8.41
C ILE A 342 -1.03 -22.91 -7.26
N VAL A 343 0.21 -23.34 -7.49
CA VAL A 343 1.07 -23.97 -6.49
C VAL A 343 2.37 -23.17 -6.40
N GLU A 344 2.65 -22.65 -5.20
CA GLU A 344 3.86 -21.91 -4.88
C GLU A 344 4.49 -22.44 -3.59
N ALA A 345 5.73 -22.94 -3.69
CA ALA A 345 6.53 -23.49 -2.60
C ALA A 345 8.03 -23.41 -2.96
N ASP A 346 8.94 -23.80 -2.07
CA ASP A 346 10.39 -23.82 -2.35
C ASP A 346 10.78 -24.99 -3.26
N ASP A 347 10.31 -26.21 -2.94
CA ASP A 347 10.46 -27.42 -3.75
C ASP A 347 9.08 -28.02 -4.06
N VAL A 348 8.78 -28.28 -5.33
CA VAL A 348 7.54 -28.90 -5.78
C VAL A 348 7.82 -30.18 -6.55
N GLN A 349 7.44 -31.32 -5.96
CA GLN A 349 7.60 -32.65 -6.52
C GLN A 349 6.23 -33.24 -6.87
N VAL A 350 5.94 -33.38 -8.16
CA VAL A 350 4.68 -33.91 -8.68
C VAL A 350 4.95 -35.24 -9.36
N LYS A 351 4.37 -36.32 -8.84
CA LYS A 351 4.55 -37.65 -9.46
C LYS A 351 3.72 -37.84 -10.73
N GLY A 352 2.59 -37.16 -10.85
CA GLY A 352 1.62 -37.34 -11.94
C GLY A 352 1.52 -36.16 -12.91
N ASN A 353 0.37 -36.07 -13.58
CA ASN A 353 0.13 -35.11 -14.65
C ASN A 353 -0.25 -33.71 -14.12
N ILE A 354 0.02 -32.68 -14.93
CA ILE A 354 -0.34 -31.29 -14.64
C ILE A 354 -1.49 -30.86 -15.56
N GLY A 355 -2.59 -30.42 -14.97
CA GLY A 355 -3.80 -30.00 -15.66
C GLY A 355 -3.68 -28.66 -16.40
N ALA A 356 -4.73 -28.32 -17.15
CA ALA A 356 -4.76 -27.11 -17.96
C ALA A 356 -4.76 -25.83 -17.12
N ASN A 357 -4.01 -24.80 -17.54
CA ASN A 357 -3.89 -23.51 -16.84
C ASN A 357 -3.36 -23.63 -15.39
N ALA A 358 -2.80 -24.76 -14.99
CA ALA A 358 -2.09 -24.86 -13.71
C ALA A 358 -0.82 -24.00 -13.78
N ILE A 359 -0.52 -23.32 -12.67
CA ILE A 359 0.68 -22.48 -12.53
C ILE A 359 1.49 -23.02 -11.36
N ILE A 360 2.74 -23.40 -11.65
CA ILE A 360 3.68 -23.87 -10.63
C ILE A 360 4.81 -22.84 -10.52
N LYS A 361 5.11 -22.40 -9.31
CA LYS A 361 6.20 -21.48 -8.98
C LYS A 361 7.03 -22.09 -7.86
N ALA A 362 8.31 -22.38 -8.11
CA ALA A 362 9.21 -22.89 -7.07
C ALA A 362 10.67 -22.55 -7.34
N ASN A 363 11.58 -22.87 -6.42
CA ASN A 363 13.00 -22.88 -6.73
C ASN A 363 13.34 -24.20 -7.46
N GLU A 364 12.88 -25.32 -6.92
CA GLU A 364 13.04 -26.67 -7.50
C GLU A 364 11.69 -27.23 -7.94
N VAL A 365 11.59 -27.71 -9.18
CA VAL A 365 10.39 -28.38 -9.70
C VAL A 365 10.75 -29.72 -10.29
N THR A 366 10.11 -30.79 -9.81
CA THR A 366 10.19 -32.13 -10.41
C THR A 366 8.79 -32.59 -10.83
N ILE A 367 8.60 -32.93 -12.10
CA ILE A 367 7.33 -33.43 -12.65
C ILE A 367 7.56 -34.79 -13.32
N GLY A 368 7.05 -35.84 -12.70
CA GLY A 368 7.14 -37.22 -13.20
C GLY A 368 6.13 -37.58 -14.28
N GLY A 369 5.06 -36.80 -14.45
CA GLY A 369 4.04 -37.01 -15.47
C GLY A 369 4.16 -36.06 -16.67
N GLN A 370 3.03 -35.87 -17.36
CA GLN A 370 2.92 -34.99 -18.52
C GLN A 370 2.33 -33.63 -18.13
N THR A 371 2.87 -32.55 -18.69
CA THR A 371 2.27 -31.22 -18.53
C THR A 371 1.20 -30.98 -19.60
N HIS A 372 0.08 -30.32 -19.27
CA HIS A 372 -0.84 -29.83 -20.29
C HIS A 372 -0.26 -28.63 -21.08
N GLN A 373 -0.67 -28.45 -22.35
CA GLN A 373 -0.20 -27.35 -23.23
C GLN A 373 -0.41 -25.94 -22.65
N LYS A 374 -1.39 -25.78 -21.76
CA LYS A 374 -1.73 -24.50 -21.11
C LYS A 374 -1.10 -24.33 -19.72
N ALA A 375 -0.38 -25.32 -19.22
CA ALA A 375 0.30 -25.23 -17.93
C ALA A 375 1.53 -24.33 -18.05
N LYS A 376 1.83 -23.61 -16.96
CA LYS A 376 3.00 -22.71 -16.88
C LYS A 376 3.82 -23.07 -15.64
N ILE A 377 5.12 -23.26 -15.85
CA ILE A 377 6.07 -23.62 -14.79
C ILE A 377 7.13 -22.52 -14.73
N TYR A 378 7.36 -22.01 -13.53
CA TYR A 378 8.38 -21.01 -13.23
C TYR A 378 9.29 -21.58 -12.14
N ALA A 379 10.56 -21.79 -12.45
CA ALA A 379 11.51 -22.42 -11.52
C ALA A 379 12.89 -21.77 -11.55
N LYS A 380 13.78 -22.08 -10.59
CA LYS A 380 15.23 -21.94 -10.83
C LYS A 380 15.74 -23.19 -11.55
N ASN A 381 15.34 -24.36 -11.07
CA ASN A 381 15.68 -25.65 -11.64
C ASN A 381 14.40 -26.46 -11.88
N ALA A 382 14.26 -27.03 -13.08
CA ALA A 382 13.10 -27.83 -13.45
C ALA A 382 13.52 -29.16 -14.08
N ASN A 383 13.00 -30.27 -13.56
CA ASN A 383 13.12 -31.61 -14.12
C ASN A 383 11.74 -32.13 -14.51
N ILE A 384 11.50 -32.38 -15.80
CA ILE A 384 10.17 -32.71 -16.33
C ILE A 384 10.24 -33.96 -17.21
N ALA A 385 9.42 -34.97 -16.92
CA ALA A 385 9.36 -36.18 -17.71
C ALA A 385 8.80 -35.93 -19.12
N THR A 386 7.62 -35.30 -19.25
CA THR A 386 7.07 -34.94 -20.56
C THR A 386 6.48 -33.54 -20.56
N HIS A 387 7.07 -32.66 -21.37
CA HIS A 387 6.70 -31.25 -21.42
C HIS A 387 5.97 -30.89 -22.73
N ILE A 388 4.79 -30.30 -22.60
CA ILE A 388 3.90 -29.84 -23.68
C ILE A 388 3.50 -28.37 -23.45
N GLY A 389 3.60 -27.89 -22.20
CA GLY A 389 3.23 -26.53 -21.81
C GLY A 389 4.34 -25.52 -21.98
N TYR A 390 4.40 -24.58 -21.04
CA TYR A 390 5.44 -23.54 -20.95
C TYR A 390 6.28 -23.72 -19.69
N VAL A 391 7.60 -23.68 -19.81
CA VAL A 391 8.53 -23.65 -18.67
C VAL A 391 9.51 -22.51 -18.82
N GLU A 392 9.73 -21.79 -17.73
CA GLU A 392 10.72 -20.75 -17.59
C GLU A 392 11.59 -21.02 -16.36
N ALA A 393 12.91 -21.22 -16.55
CA ALA A 393 13.82 -21.48 -15.43
C ALA A 393 15.27 -21.09 -15.69
N GLU A 394 16.17 -21.20 -14.71
CA GLU A 394 17.61 -21.07 -14.96
C GLU A 394 18.16 -22.34 -15.62
N ASN A 395 17.86 -23.51 -15.06
CA ASN A 395 18.24 -24.81 -15.60
C ASN A 395 17.01 -25.69 -15.82
N VAL A 396 16.92 -26.31 -17.00
CA VAL A 396 15.80 -27.18 -17.37
C VAL A 396 16.33 -28.50 -17.91
N GLU A 397 15.92 -29.60 -17.29
CA GLU A 397 16.10 -30.96 -17.77
C GLU A 397 14.73 -31.56 -18.17
N ILE A 398 14.63 -32.04 -19.41
CA ILE A 398 13.40 -32.64 -19.91
C ILE A 398 13.71 -34.01 -20.53
N ASP A 399 12.95 -35.04 -20.16
CA ASP A 399 13.08 -36.34 -20.82
C ASP A 399 12.46 -36.30 -22.22
N ARG A 400 11.23 -35.80 -22.35
CA ARG A 400 10.53 -35.68 -23.63
C ARG A 400 9.84 -34.33 -23.82
N LEU A 401 10.29 -33.53 -24.77
CA LEU A 401 9.62 -32.28 -25.16
C LEU A 401 8.70 -32.55 -26.35
N GLU A 402 7.40 -32.33 -26.18
CA GLU A 402 6.36 -32.61 -27.18
C GLU A 402 5.54 -31.35 -27.47
N GLY A 403 6.00 -30.50 -28.38
CA GLY A 403 5.29 -29.27 -28.77
C GLY A 403 5.33 -28.14 -27.74
N GLY A 404 5.95 -28.34 -26.59
CA GLY A 404 6.09 -27.34 -25.54
C GLY A 404 7.06 -26.20 -25.86
N SER A 405 7.07 -25.21 -24.99
CA SER A 405 7.97 -24.05 -25.05
C SER A 405 8.82 -23.97 -23.78
N VAL A 406 10.13 -23.75 -23.97
CA VAL A 406 11.15 -23.70 -22.92
C VAL A 406 11.92 -22.40 -23.05
N LEU A 407 12.01 -21.64 -21.96
CA LEU A 407 12.86 -20.45 -21.84
C LEU A 407 13.80 -20.63 -20.64
N ALA A 408 15.11 -20.72 -20.87
CA ALA A 408 16.04 -20.90 -19.74
C ALA A 408 17.46 -20.37 -19.97
N LYS A 409 18.35 -20.46 -18.97
CA LYS A 409 19.79 -20.23 -19.20
C LYS A 409 20.45 -21.47 -19.78
N LYS A 410 20.17 -22.65 -19.21
CA LYS A 410 20.68 -23.94 -19.67
C LYS A 410 19.55 -24.93 -19.85
N VAL A 411 19.56 -25.65 -20.98
CA VAL A 411 18.54 -26.66 -21.30
C VAL A 411 19.21 -27.96 -21.73
N LYS A 412 18.77 -29.06 -21.13
CA LYS A 412 19.13 -30.42 -21.51
C LYS A 412 17.88 -31.23 -21.80
N VAL A 413 17.76 -31.79 -23.00
CA VAL A 413 16.59 -32.60 -23.38
C VAL A 413 17.01 -33.96 -23.95
N LYS A 414 16.42 -35.05 -23.45
CA LYS A 414 16.72 -36.39 -24.01
C LYS A 414 16.09 -36.57 -25.39
N SER A 415 14.82 -36.22 -25.56
CA SER A 415 14.13 -36.31 -26.85
C SER A 415 13.22 -35.12 -27.11
N VAL A 416 13.32 -34.51 -28.29
CA VAL A 416 12.46 -33.40 -28.72
C VAL A 416 11.63 -33.81 -29.94
N VAL A 417 10.32 -33.65 -29.85
CA VAL A 417 9.35 -33.92 -30.93
C VAL A 417 8.42 -32.71 -31.07
N GLY A 418 8.84 -31.76 -31.91
CA GLY A 418 8.17 -30.46 -32.03
C GLY A 418 8.33 -29.59 -30.79
N GLY A 419 8.11 -28.29 -30.96
CA GLY A 419 8.20 -27.31 -29.87
C GLY A 419 9.33 -26.30 -30.07
N SER A 420 9.53 -25.47 -29.05
CA SER A 420 10.49 -24.37 -29.07
C SER A 420 11.36 -24.36 -27.81
N ILE A 421 12.67 -24.19 -27.99
CA ILE A 421 13.62 -24.02 -26.89
C ILE A 421 14.37 -22.72 -27.12
N THR A 422 14.42 -21.86 -26.12
CA THR A 422 15.22 -20.63 -26.11
C THR A 422 16.12 -20.62 -24.89
N ALA A 423 17.44 -20.73 -25.06
CA ALA A 423 18.37 -20.71 -23.94
C ALA A 423 19.82 -20.35 -24.29
N GLN A 424 20.64 -19.95 -23.32
CA GLN A 424 22.05 -19.61 -23.61
C GLN A 424 22.82 -20.83 -24.14
N ILE A 425 22.61 -21.99 -23.50
CA ILE A 425 23.22 -23.27 -23.85
C ILE A 425 22.14 -24.34 -23.95
N ILE A 426 22.13 -25.09 -25.05
CA ILE A 426 21.17 -26.15 -25.34
C ILE A 426 21.91 -27.44 -25.68
N GLN A 427 21.57 -28.53 -24.98
CA GLN A 427 22.02 -29.89 -25.25
C GLN A 427 20.82 -30.79 -25.53
N ILE A 428 20.82 -31.47 -26.68
CA ILE A 428 19.73 -32.36 -27.10
C ILE A 428 20.31 -33.72 -27.47
N GLU A 429 19.85 -34.79 -26.82
CA GLU A 429 20.28 -36.13 -27.20
C GLU A 429 19.63 -36.57 -28.52
N THR A 430 18.30 -36.54 -28.64
CA THR A 430 17.59 -36.90 -29.88
C THR A 430 16.68 -35.78 -30.35
N LEU A 431 16.90 -35.29 -31.57
CA LEU A 431 16.09 -34.24 -32.18
C LEU A 431 15.22 -34.80 -33.32
N GLY A 432 13.90 -34.67 -33.15
CA GLY A 432 12.88 -34.99 -34.14
C GLY A 432 12.72 -33.90 -35.21
N SER A 433 11.48 -33.68 -35.68
CA SER A 433 11.16 -32.74 -36.76
C SER A 433 10.44 -31.49 -36.25
N ASN A 434 10.44 -30.42 -37.05
CA ASN A 434 9.67 -29.19 -36.83
C ASN A 434 9.94 -28.47 -35.49
N CYS A 435 11.19 -28.54 -35.00
CA CYS A 435 11.60 -27.88 -33.76
C CYS A 435 12.21 -26.51 -34.05
N THR A 436 12.03 -25.56 -33.12
CA THR A 436 12.69 -24.24 -33.18
C THR A 436 13.62 -24.09 -31.98
N ILE A 437 14.92 -24.15 -32.23
CA ILE A 437 15.96 -24.16 -31.20
C ILE A 437 16.73 -22.86 -31.30
N THR A 438 16.58 -21.97 -30.32
CA THR A 438 17.19 -20.65 -30.28
C THR A 438 18.23 -20.58 -29.17
N ALA A 439 19.49 -20.28 -29.48
CA ALA A 439 20.53 -20.13 -28.47
C ALA A 439 21.38 -18.87 -28.61
N ALA A 440 22.05 -18.48 -27.53
CA ALA A 440 23.01 -17.38 -27.55
C ALA A 440 24.44 -17.88 -27.80
N HIS A 441 24.80 -19.05 -27.26
CA HIS A 441 26.18 -19.54 -27.28
C HIS A 441 26.32 -20.93 -27.90
N LEU A 442 25.51 -21.90 -27.51
CA LEU A 442 25.72 -23.29 -27.93
C LEU A 442 24.42 -24.03 -28.16
N ILE A 443 24.37 -24.74 -29.29
CA ILE A 443 23.42 -25.82 -29.57
C ILE A 443 24.25 -27.08 -29.83
N ASP A 444 24.12 -28.11 -29.00
CA ASP A 444 24.81 -29.40 -29.17
C ASP A 444 23.80 -30.54 -29.28
N ILE A 445 23.86 -31.28 -30.40
CA ILE A 445 22.91 -32.34 -30.75
C ILE A 445 23.68 -33.65 -30.93
N LYS A 446 23.26 -34.68 -30.20
CA LYS A 446 23.87 -36.02 -30.31
C LYS A 446 23.33 -36.80 -31.52
N TYR A 447 22.00 -36.85 -31.67
CA TYR A 447 21.31 -37.58 -32.75
C TYR A 447 20.23 -36.72 -33.42
N LEU A 448 20.51 -36.20 -34.61
CA LEU A 448 19.52 -35.57 -35.48
C LEU A 448 18.76 -36.63 -36.29
N ARG A 449 17.45 -36.76 -36.08
CA ARG A 449 16.60 -37.76 -36.77
C ARG A 449 15.53 -37.16 -37.67
N GLY A 450 15.09 -35.92 -37.40
CA GLY A 450 14.03 -35.27 -38.17
C GLY A 450 14.50 -34.14 -39.09
N THR A 451 13.50 -33.55 -39.75
CA THR A 451 13.65 -32.48 -40.75
C THR A 451 12.79 -31.26 -40.36
N GLY A 452 12.99 -30.13 -41.04
CA GLY A 452 12.22 -28.91 -40.77
C GLY A 452 12.61 -28.22 -39.46
N ASN A 453 13.76 -28.56 -38.88
CA ASN A 453 14.24 -27.90 -37.66
C ASN A 453 14.91 -26.57 -38.00
N ARG A 454 14.74 -25.59 -37.11
CA ARG A 454 15.37 -24.27 -37.19
C ARG A 454 16.28 -24.07 -36.00
N PHE A 455 17.58 -24.00 -36.25
CA PHE A 455 18.62 -23.65 -35.29
C PHE A 455 18.91 -22.16 -35.44
N ILE A 456 18.65 -21.38 -34.41
CA ILE A 456 18.74 -19.93 -34.46
C ILE A 456 19.76 -19.52 -33.41
N ILE A 457 20.82 -18.84 -33.82
CA ILE A 457 21.69 -18.14 -32.89
C ILE A 457 21.24 -16.70 -32.82
N ASP A 458 20.68 -16.32 -31.68
CA ASP A 458 20.07 -15.01 -31.44
C ASP A 458 20.15 -14.68 -29.95
N ALA A 459 21.05 -13.75 -29.61
CA ALA A 459 21.29 -13.34 -28.23
C ALA A 459 20.25 -12.35 -27.70
N SER A 460 19.48 -11.67 -28.56
CA SER A 460 18.47 -10.67 -28.13
C SER A 460 17.24 -11.34 -27.53
N LYS A 461 16.96 -12.60 -27.89
CA LYS A 461 15.84 -13.39 -27.35
C LYS A 461 16.06 -13.95 -25.95
N MET A 462 17.20 -13.65 -25.33
CA MET A 462 17.46 -14.03 -23.94
C MET A 462 16.72 -13.08 -23.00
N LYS A 463 16.06 -13.62 -21.97
CA LYS A 463 15.26 -12.83 -21.00
C LYS A 463 16.00 -11.64 -20.40
N GLU A 464 17.29 -11.81 -20.08
CA GLU A 464 18.11 -10.74 -19.50
C GLU A 464 18.46 -9.62 -20.49
N ARG A 465 18.32 -9.88 -21.80
CA ARG A 465 18.80 -8.99 -22.87
C ARG A 465 17.69 -8.43 -23.75
N SER A 466 16.51 -9.05 -23.79
CA SER A 466 15.41 -8.61 -24.66
C SER A 466 14.99 -7.18 -24.36
N ASP A 467 14.76 -6.88 -23.08
CA ASP A 467 14.20 -5.59 -22.67
C ASP A 467 15.22 -4.46 -22.86
N GLU A 468 16.48 -4.69 -22.50
CA GLU A 468 17.57 -3.72 -22.68
C GLU A 468 17.89 -3.48 -24.15
N THR A 469 17.91 -4.54 -24.98
CA THR A 469 18.22 -4.43 -26.41
C THR A 469 17.13 -3.67 -27.16
N ASP A 470 15.86 -3.97 -26.90
CA ASP A 470 14.73 -3.31 -27.56
C ASP A 470 14.71 -1.81 -27.21
N GLU A 471 14.92 -1.43 -25.94
CA GLU A 471 15.02 -0.03 -25.54
C GLU A 471 16.19 0.71 -26.22
N GLN A 472 17.34 0.06 -26.37
CA GLN A 472 18.50 0.67 -27.01
C GLN A 472 18.26 0.87 -28.51
N LEU A 473 17.63 -0.09 -29.19
CA LEU A 473 17.27 0.01 -30.61
C LEU A 473 16.26 1.15 -30.85
N ASP A 474 15.23 1.26 -30.02
CA ASP A 474 14.23 2.33 -30.11
C ASP A 474 14.87 3.72 -29.93
N LYS A 475 15.78 3.86 -28.95
CA LYS A 475 16.55 5.11 -28.74
C LYS A 475 17.41 5.45 -29.97
N ILE A 476 18.06 4.46 -30.58
CA ILE A 476 18.86 4.67 -31.79
C ILE A 476 17.98 5.15 -32.96
N GLU A 477 16.80 4.55 -33.15
CA GLU A 477 15.86 4.96 -34.20
C GLU A 477 15.34 6.38 -33.99
N GLU A 478 14.98 6.74 -32.76
CA GLU A 478 14.51 8.08 -32.41
C GLU A 478 15.58 9.14 -32.68
N ILE A 479 16.80 8.93 -32.18
CA ILE A 479 17.90 9.89 -32.37
C ILE A 479 18.29 9.97 -33.87
N LYS A 480 18.27 8.86 -34.62
CA LYS A 480 18.50 8.87 -36.07
C LYS A 480 17.43 9.69 -36.81
N ARG A 481 16.15 9.58 -36.42
CA ARG A 481 15.06 10.37 -37.00
C ARG A 481 15.30 11.86 -36.81
N GLU A 482 15.75 12.27 -35.63
CA GLU A 482 16.10 13.66 -35.34
C GLU A 482 17.34 14.12 -36.13
N LEU A 483 18.40 13.32 -36.13
CA LEU A 483 19.64 13.57 -36.86
C LEU A 483 19.42 13.68 -38.38
N SER A 484 18.38 13.06 -38.95
CA SER A 484 18.07 13.19 -40.37
C SER A 484 17.60 14.60 -40.78
N GLN A 485 17.02 15.36 -39.84
CA GLN A 485 16.44 16.69 -40.09
C GLN A 485 17.40 17.83 -39.76
N MET A 486 18.34 17.61 -38.83
CA MET A 486 19.27 18.63 -38.34
C MET A 486 20.27 19.14 -39.39
N PRO A 487 20.86 18.32 -40.30
CA PRO A 487 21.77 18.80 -41.34
C PRO A 487 21.16 19.86 -42.24
N LYS A 488 19.90 19.65 -42.67
CA LYS A 488 19.17 20.62 -43.50
C LYS A 488 18.97 21.97 -42.78
N ARG A 489 18.68 21.92 -41.48
CA ARG A 489 18.53 23.12 -40.64
C ARG A 489 19.87 23.84 -40.40
N LEU A 490 20.94 23.08 -40.18
CA LEU A 490 22.30 23.60 -40.05
C LEU A 490 22.75 24.27 -41.34
N GLU A 491 22.50 23.63 -42.49
CA GLU A 491 22.84 24.18 -43.81
C GLU A 491 22.07 25.46 -44.09
N ALA A 492 20.75 25.48 -43.87
CA ALA A 492 19.93 26.69 -44.03
C ALA A 492 20.43 27.85 -43.16
N LYS A 493 20.71 27.62 -41.87
CA LYS A 493 21.26 28.65 -40.97
C LYS A 493 22.65 29.10 -41.41
N LYS A 494 23.50 28.17 -41.86
CA LYS A 494 24.86 28.47 -42.34
C LYS A 494 24.83 29.39 -43.57
N THR A 495 23.97 29.10 -44.55
CA THR A 495 23.81 29.95 -45.74
C THR A 495 23.42 31.37 -45.37
N VAL A 496 22.45 31.56 -44.48
CA VAL A 496 22.03 32.90 -44.02
C VAL A 496 23.15 33.62 -43.26
N ILE A 497 23.93 32.90 -42.45
CA ILE A 497 25.09 33.46 -41.75
C ILE A 497 26.16 33.93 -42.73
N ASP A 498 26.45 33.13 -43.76
CA ASP A 498 27.48 33.42 -44.77
C ASP A 498 27.08 34.58 -45.69
N GLU A 499 25.81 34.65 -46.12
CA GLU A 499 25.26 35.75 -46.93
C GLU A 499 25.28 37.09 -46.18
N ASN A 500 24.93 37.10 -44.89
CA ASN A 500 24.86 38.33 -44.10
C ASN A 500 26.21 38.78 -43.51
N LYS A 501 27.24 37.93 -43.58
CA LYS A 501 28.55 38.15 -42.96
C LYS A 501 29.18 39.49 -43.37
N GLY A 502 29.27 39.74 -44.68
CA GLY A 502 29.90 40.97 -45.22
C GLY A 502 29.15 42.25 -44.83
N SER A 503 27.82 42.21 -44.87
CA SER A 503 26.95 43.33 -44.47
C SER A 503 27.11 43.65 -42.98
N ILE A 504 27.12 42.61 -42.14
CA ILE A 504 27.29 42.73 -40.68
C ILE A 504 28.67 43.26 -40.30
N TYR A 505 29.76 42.84 -40.97
CA TYR A 505 31.09 43.41 -40.74
C TYR A 505 31.14 44.91 -41.05
N THR A 506 30.46 45.34 -42.12
CA THR A 506 30.38 46.76 -42.50
C THR A 506 29.56 47.55 -41.47
N ILE A 507 28.44 47.00 -41.00
CA ILE A 507 27.62 47.60 -39.95
C ILE A 507 28.42 47.71 -38.65
N LYS A 508 29.13 46.66 -38.25
CA LYS A 508 29.98 46.65 -37.05
C LYS A 508 31.08 47.72 -37.12
N ALA A 509 31.78 47.84 -38.24
CA ALA A 509 32.80 48.87 -38.45
C ALA A 509 32.23 50.29 -38.33
N LYS A 510 31.05 50.54 -38.92
CA LYS A 510 30.35 51.84 -38.80
C LYS A 510 29.86 52.12 -37.38
N VAL A 511 29.39 51.10 -36.65
CA VAL A 511 29.00 51.24 -35.24
C VAL A 511 30.21 51.60 -34.37
N GLU A 512 31.37 50.98 -34.61
CA GLU A 512 32.62 51.32 -33.93
C GLU A 512 33.11 52.74 -34.25
N GLU A 513 33.01 53.17 -35.51
CA GLU A 513 33.34 54.53 -35.95
C GLU A 513 32.46 55.59 -35.25
N LEU A 514 31.14 55.38 -35.25
CA LEU A 514 30.18 56.27 -34.58
C LEU A 514 30.39 56.31 -33.07
N SER A 515 30.70 55.16 -32.46
CA SER A 515 31.03 55.06 -31.03
C SER A 515 32.31 55.82 -30.68
N ARG A 516 33.37 55.73 -31.51
CA ARG A 516 34.60 56.52 -31.35
C ARG A 516 34.35 58.03 -31.50
N ALA A 517 33.43 58.41 -32.38
CA ALA A 517 32.98 59.78 -32.56
C ALA A 517 32.03 60.28 -31.45
N LYS A 518 31.75 59.47 -30.42
CA LYS A 518 30.77 59.75 -29.33
C LYS A 518 29.34 60.02 -29.83
N VAL A 519 28.99 59.51 -31.01
CA VAL A 519 27.64 59.58 -31.58
C VAL A 519 26.89 58.29 -31.28
N ILE A 520 25.62 58.39 -30.88
CA ILE A 520 24.78 57.23 -30.58
C ILE A 520 24.52 56.47 -31.89
N PRO A 521 24.91 55.18 -31.99
CA PRO A 521 24.67 54.39 -33.20
C PRO A 521 23.17 54.20 -33.47
N PRO A 522 22.73 54.16 -34.75
CA PRO A 522 21.33 53.91 -35.08
C PRO A 522 20.81 52.60 -34.46
N VAL A 523 19.62 52.67 -33.87
CA VAL A 523 18.93 51.51 -33.25
C VAL A 523 18.79 50.34 -34.23
N THR A 524 18.62 50.63 -35.52
CA THR A 524 18.52 49.65 -36.61
C THR A 524 19.81 48.84 -36.81
N PHE A 525 20.98 49.43 -36.59
CA PHE A 525 22.27 48.73 -36.69
C PHE A 525 22.48 47.80 -35.48
N MET A 526 22.16 48.29 -34.28
CA MET A 526 22.23 47.48 -33.06
C MET A 526 21.27 46.29 -33.12
N LYS A 527 20.05 46.49 -33.64
CA LYS A 527 19.07 45.41 -33.84
C LYS A 527 19.59 44.33 -34.81
N LYS A 528 20.12 44.72 -35.98
CA LYS A 528 20.69 43.77 -36.95
C LYS A 528 21.90 43.00 -36.42
N LEU A 529 22.78 43.66 -35.65
CA LEU A 529 23.91 43.00 -35.01
C LEU A 529 23.46 41.97 -33.98
N LYS A 530 22.44 42.31 -33.18
CA LYS A 530 21.85 41.40 -32.20
C LYS A 530 21.19 40.19 -32.87
N GLU A 531 20.38 40.41 -33.90
CA GLU A 531 19.73 39.34 -34.68
C GLU A 531 20.76 38.39 -35.33
N TYR A 532 21.86 38.91 -35.87
CA TYR A 532 22.94 38.08 -36.40
C TYR A 532 23.67 37.30 -35.31
N GLN A 533 23.92 37.91 -34.15
CA GLN A 533 24.55 37.24 -33.01
C GLN A 533 23.66 36.11 -32.47
N GLU A 534 22.34 36.35 -32.37
CA GLU A 534 21.35 35.33 -32.02
C GLU A 534 21.36 34.17 -33.04
N LEU A 535 21.39 34.46 -34.34
CA LEU A 535 21.48 33.43 -35.38
C LEU A 535 22.74 32.57 -35.29
N VAL A 536 23.90 33.18 -35.02
CA VAL A 536 25.18 32.46 -34.83
C VAL A 536 25.15 31.61 -33.56
N ASN A 537 24.59 32.13 -32.47
CA ASN A 537 24.42 31.38 -31.22
C ASN A 537 23.51 30.17 -31.44
N ASP A 538 22.38 30.34 -32.13
CA ASP A 538 21.48 29.24 -32.48
C ASP A 538 22.15 28.18 -33.35
N TYR A 539 22.94 28.60 -34.35
CA TYR A 539 23.69 27.67 -35.20
C TYR A 539 24.69 26.85 -34.38
N ASN A 540 25.45 27.50 -33.50
CA ASN A 540 26.42 26.82 -32.64
C ASN A 540 25.75 25.89 -31.63
N ALA A 541 24.60 26.29 -31.06
CA ALA A 541 23.80 25.45 -30.18
C ALA A 541 23.29 24.21 -30.92
N LEU A 542 22.73 24.38 -32.13
CA LEU A 542 22.26 23.28 -32.98
C LEU A 542 23.40 22.36 -33.42
N LEU A 543 24.58 22.91 -33.71
CA LEU A 543 25.77 22.13 -34.09
C LEU A 543 26.31 21.32 -32.91
N LYS A 544 26.30 21.89 -31.71
CA LYS A 544 26.67 21.18 -30.47
C LYS A 544 25.69 20.03 -30.20
N GLU A 545 24.39 20.28 -30.34
CA GLU A 545 23.35 19.26 -30.21
C GLU A 545 23.52 18.13 -31.24
N PHE A 546 23.77 18.48 -32.51
CA PHE A 546 24.00 17.51 -33.58
C PHE A 546 25.22 16.61 -33.30
N ARG A 547 26.33 17.19 -32.82
CA ARG A 547 27.53 16.42 -32.44
C ARG A 547 27.26 15.51 -31.26
N SER A 548 26.62 16.02 -30.21
CA SER A 548 26.26 15.26 -29.01
C SER A 548 25.37 14.07 -29.33
N LYS A 549 24.32 14.26 -30.16
CA LYS A 549 23.43 13.18 -30.58
C LYS A 549 24.14 12.14 -31.45
N LYS A 550 25.09 12.58 -32.29
CA LYS A 550 25.90 11.67 -33.11
C LYS A 550 26.84 10.81 -32.25
N GLU A 551 27.42 11.39 -31.20
CA GLU A 551 28.26 10.68 -30.22
C GLU A 551 27.43 9.67 -29.42
N GLN A 552 26.26 10.07 -28.92
CA GLN A 552 25.32 9.15 -28.25
C GLN A 552 24.95 7.92 -29.09
N VAL A 553 24.70 8.11 -30.40
CA VAL A 553 24.42 6.98 -31.31
C VAL A 553 25.66 6.10 -31.50
N ALA A 554 26.87 6.67 -31.49
CA ALA A 554 28.09 5.88 -31.59
C ALA A 554 28.32 5.03 -30.34
N ASP A 555 28.08 5.59 -29.15
CA ASP A 555 28.22 4.90 -27.87
C ASP A 555 27.22 3.74 -27.75
N LEU A 556 25.94 3.99 -28.02
CA LEU A 556 24.88 2.95 -28.01
C LEU A 556 25.19 1.80 -28.99
N ARG A 557 25.80 2.12 -30.14
CA ARG A 557 26.21 1.10 -31.11
C ARG A 557 27.40 0.29 -30.64
N ALA A 558 28.37 0.90 -29.97
CA ALA A 558 29.50 0.19 -29.41
C ALA A 558 29.05 -0.81 -28.33
N GLU A 559 28.08 -0.44 -27.50
CA GLU A 559 27.45 -1.34 -26.52
C GLU A 559 26.74 -2.53 -27.19
N LEU A 560 25.94 -2.28 -28.22
CA LEU A 560 25.29 -3.34 -29.01
C LEU A 560 26.32 -4.26 -29.69
N GLU A 561 27.43 -3.72 -30.21
CA GLU A 561 28.51 -4.53 -30.80
C GLU A 561 29.18 -5.43 -29.75
N MET A 562 29.43 -4.91 -28.54
CA MET A 562 29.95 -5.74 -27.43
C MET A 562 29.02 -6.89 -27.08
N MET A 563 27.70 -6.65 -27.07
CA MET A 563 26.70 -7.69 -26.82
C MET A 563 26.59 -8.70 -27.97
N GLN A 564 26.64 -8.21 -29.21
CA GLN A 564 26.56 -9.02 -30.43
C GLN A 564 27.80 -9.90 -30.62
N ASN A 565 28.98 -9.49 -30.17
CA ASN A 565 30.23 -10.26 -30.35
C ASN A 565 30.15 -11.70 -29.85
N GLY A 566 29.26 -12.00 -28.90
CA GLY A 566 28.94 -13.37 -28.50
C GLY A 566 28.52 -14.29 -29.65
N ILE A 567 27.88 -13.77 -30.70
CA ILE A 567 27.43 -14.55 -31.87
C ILE A 567 28.58 -15.19 -32.65
N PHE A 568 29.75 -14.54 -32.69
CA PHE A 568 30.92 -15.06 -33.39
C PHE A 568 31.64 -16.16 -32.61
N SER A 569 31.42 -16.21 -31.29
CA SER A 569 31.84 -17.32 -30.44
C SER A 569 30.84 -18.49 -30.42
N ALA A 570 29.62 -18.26 -30.92
CA ALA A 570 28.54 -19.22 -30.84
C ALA A 570 28.71 -20.36 -31.84
N LYS A 571 28.24 -21.55 -31.45
CA LYS A 571 28.42 -22.78 -32.23
C LYS A 571 27.13 -23.60 -32.28
N VAL A 572 26.85 -24.16 -33.45
CA VAL A 572 25.87 -25.23 -33.65
C VAL A 572 26.62 -26.50 -33.95
N ILE A 573 26.53 -27.48 -33.05
CA ILE A 573 27.22 -28.76 -33.10
C ILE A 573 26.19 -29.86 -33.36
N ASN A 574 26.42 -30.63 -34.42
CA ASN A 574 25.75 -31.90 -34.67
C ASN A 574 26.81 -33.00 -34.62
N ARG A 575 26.71 -33.91 -33.66
CA ARG A 575 27.66 -35.02 -33.49
C ARG A 575 27.38 -36.16 -34.47
N GLY A 576 26.17 -36.24 -35.02
CA GLY A 576 25.78 -37.17 -36.07
C GLY A 576 25.92 -36.60 -37.47
N ASN A 577 25.23 -37.21 -38.44
CA ASN A 577 25.13 -36.71 -39.81
C ASN A 577 24.03 -35.65 -39.89
N TRP A 578 24.22 -34.66 -40.78
CA TRP A 578 23.13 -33.75 -41.11
C TRP A 578 22.09 -34.40 -42.03
N ILE A 579 20.84 -34.05 -41.78
CA ILE A 579 19.70 -34.37 -42.64
C ILE A 579 19.33 -33.08 -43.38
N GLU A 580 18.90 -33.19 -44.64
CA GLU A 580 18.40 -32.06 -45.43
C GLU A 580 17.17 -31.39 -44.80
N LEU A 581 16.80 -30.20 -45.33
CA LEU A 581 15.64 -29.42 -44.87
C LEU A 581 15.71 -28.96 -43.41
N ASN A 582 16.91 -28.85 -42.84
CA ASN A 582 17.12 -28.12 -41.59
C ASN A 582 17.79 -26.78 -41.88
N GLU A 583 17.45 -25.76 -41.08
CA GLU A 583 17.91 -24.39 -41.25
C GLU A 583 18.76 -23.98 -40.05
N ILE A 584 19.92 -23.38 -40.30
CA ILE A 584 20.74 -22.70 -39.30
C ILE A 584 20.74 -21.21 -39.63
N ARG A 585 20.38 -20.37 -38.66
CA ARG A 585 20.23 -18.93 -38.83
C ARG A 585 21.02 -18.20 -37.75
N PHE A 586 21.86 -17.26 -38.15
CA PHE A 586 22.51 -16.31 -37.25
C PHE A 586 21.83 -14.95 -37.41
N VAL A 587 21.40 -14.35 -36.29
CA VAL A 587 20.69 -13.06 -36.26
C VAL A 587 21.64 -11.98 -35.72
N LEU A 588 22.06 -11.06 -36.58
CA LEU A 588 22.84 -9.88 -36.19
C LEU A 588 21.90 -8.73 -35.84
N ILE A 589 22.26 -7.96 -34.81
CA ILE A 589 21.48 -6.86 -34.26
C ILE A 589 21.84 -5.53 -34.97
N ASP A 590 23.13 -5.19 -35.08
CA ASP A 590 23.63 -4.05 -35.85
C ASP A 590 24.86 -4.44 -36.69
N PRO A 591 24.81 -4.29 -38.04
CA PRO A 591 23.61 -4.02 -38.83
C PRO A 591 22.63 -5.19 -38.76
N PRO A 592 21.30 -4.94 -38.73
CA PRO A 592 20.30 -5.99 -38.66
C PRO A 592 20.37 -6.86 -39.92
N GLN A 593 20.83 -8.10 -39.76
CA GLN A 593 21.05 -9.03 -40.87
C GLN A 593 20.84 -10.48 -40.41
N ASN A 594 20.15 -11.26 -41.24
CA ASN A 594 19.99 -12.71 -41.03
C ASN A 594 20.89 -13.47 -41.99
N ILE A 595 21.68 -14.39 -41.44
CA ILE A 595 22.59 -15.25 -42.22
C ILE A 595 22.11 -16.67 -42.07
N THR A 596 21.58 -17.22 -43.16
CA THR A 596 20.92 -18.51 -43.16
C THR A 596 21.72 -19.54 -43.94
N TYR A 597 21.81 -20.76 -43.39
CA TYR A 597 22.39 -21.93 -44.00
C TYR A 597 21.41 -23.09 -43.97
N SER A 598 21.12 -23.67 -45.14
CA SER A 598 20.33 -24.90 -45.25
C SER A 598 21.26 -26.10 -45.28
N THR A 599 21.00 -27.07 -44.40
CA THR A 599 21.82 -28.28 -44.26
C THR A 599 21.68 -29.19 -45.47
N LYS A 600 22.73 -29.95 -45.78
CA LYS A 600 22.75 -30.93 -46.86
C LYS A 600 22.79 -32.34 -46.31
N GLN A 601 22.17 -33.28 -47.03
CA GLN A 601 22.20 -34.69 -46.68
C GLN A 601 23.65 -35.19 -46.60
N ASN A 602 23.99 -35.90 -45.52
CA ASN A 602 25.32 -36.49 -45.28
C ASN A 602 26.48 -35.46 -45.27
N GLU A 603 26.20 -34.21 -44.89
CA GLU A 603 27.25 -33.22 -44.70
C GLU A 603 28.21 -33.61 -43.56
N THR A 604 29.52 -33.53 -43.81
CA THR A 604 30.58 -33.94 -42.88
C THR A 604 30.90 -32.91 -41.80
N ALA A 605 30.50 -31.64 -42.02
CA ALA A 605 30.64 -30.56 -41.07
C ALA A 605 29.91 -30.91 -39.77
N ARG A 606 30.62 -30.96 -38.65
CA ARG A 606 30.02 -31.21 -37.34
C ARG A 606 29.76 -29.93 -36.56
N VAL A 607 30.55 -28.90 -36.82
CA VAL A 607 30.44 -27.59 -36.17
C VAL A 607 30.17 -26.52 -37.22
N ILE A 608 29.12 -25.73 -36.99
CA ILE A 608 28.72 -24.59 -37.82
C ILE A 608 28.75 -23.33 -36.95
N SER A 609 29.45 -22.31 -37.44
CA SER A 609 29.71 -21.05 -36.73
C SER A 609 29.69 -19.86 -37.69
N LEU A 610 29.72 -18.64 -37.17
CA LEU A 610 29.75 -17.42 -37.95
C LEU A 610 31.13 -16.77 -37.88
N GLU A 611 31.69 -16.40 -39.04
CA GLU A 611 32.97 -15.71 -39.16
C GLU A 611 32.79 -14.31 -39.76
N LYS A 612 33.45 -13.33 -39.14
CA LYS A 612 33.56 -11.95 -39.63
C LYS A 612 34.82 -11.85 -40.49
N VAL A 613 34.65 -11.55 -41.78
CA VAL A 613 35.75 -11.39 -42.74
C VAL A 613 35.82 -9.94 -43.17
N GLU A 614 36.97 -9.29 -42.96
CA GLU A 614 37.25 -7.95 -43.46
C GLU A 614 37.91 -8.05 -44.83
N ASN A 615 37.24 -7.54 -45.86
CA ASN A 615 37.79 -7.46 -47.21
C ASN A 615 38.79 -6.30 -47.31
N PHE A 616 39.72 -6.37 -48.27
CA PHE A 616 40.74 -5.33 -48.54
C PHE A 616 40.18 -3.91 -48.71
N ASP A 617 38.90 -3.79 -49.06
CA ASP A 617 38.19 -2.52 -49.25
C ASP A 617 37.60 -1.94 -47.94
N GLY A 618 37.86 -2.58 -46.79
CA GLY A 618 37.30 -2.20 -45.48
C GLY A 618 35.83 -2.60 -45.28
N LYS A 619 35.25 -3.39 -46.20
CA LYS A 619 33.89 -3.94 -46.06
C LYS A 619 33.91 -5.22 -45.24
N VAL A 620 33.10 -5.26 -44.20
CA VAL A 620 32.85 -6.44 -43.38
C VAL A 620 31.85 -7.35 -44.08
N GLU A 621 32.20 -8.61 -44.29
CA GLU A 621 31.33 -9.67 -44.80
C GLU A 621 31.20 -10.77 -43.74
N TYR A 622 30.01 -11.33 -43.58
CA TYR A 622 29.74 -12.39 -42.60
C TYR A 622 29.49 -13.71 -43.32
N LYS A 623 30.28 -14.74 -43.00
CA LYS A 623 30.21 -16.05 -43.66
C LYS A 623 30.04 -17.17 -42.67
N VAL A 624 29.32 -18.21 -43.10
CA VAL A 624 29.17 -19.45 -42.32
C VAL A 624 30.43 -20.28 -42.44
N LYS A 625 31.07 -20.56 -41.31
CA LYS A 625 32.24 -21.40 -41.19
C LYS A 625 31.86 -22.80 -40.73
N LYS A 626 32.44 -23.80 -41.38
CA LYS A 626 32.17 -25.22 -41.17
C LYS A 626 33.45 -25.94 -40.74
N SER A 627 33.36 -26.78 -39.73
CA SER A 627 34.47 -27.60 -39.26
C SER A 627 34.03 -29.03 -38.96
N ASN A 628 34.93 -29.98 -39.16
CA ASN A 628 34.73 -31.39 -38.83
C ASN A 628 35.37 -31.78 -37.48
N GLN A 629 36.16 -30.89 -36.87
CA GLN A 629 36.86 -31.16 -35.62
C GLN A 629 35.91 -31.03 -34.42
N LEU A 630 35.84 -32.09 -33.61
CA LEU A 630 35.11 -32.13 -32.33
C LEU A 630 36.05 -32.18 -31.11
N GLU A 631 37.37 -32.16 -31.30
CA GLU A 631 38.37 -32.45 -30.26
C GLU A 631 38.21 -31.56 -29.00
N ASP A 632 37.71 -30.33 -29.14
CA ASP A 632 37.42 -29.42 -28.02
C ASP A 632 36.14 -29.77 -27.22
N PHE A 633 35.30 -30.70 -27.71
CA PHE A 633 33.94 -30.97 -27.22
C PHE A 633 33.65 -32.46 -26.93
N GLU A 634 34.65 -33.34 -27.04
CA GLU A 634 34.50 -34.76 -26.71
C GLU A 634 34.18 -34.98 -25.21
N ASN A 635 34.64 -34.07 -24.34
CA ASN A 635 34.45 -34.14 -22.88
C ASN A 635 33.22 -33.37 -22.35
N THR A 636 32.42 -32.72 -23.21
CA THR A 636 31.18 -32.07 -22.74
C THR A 636 30.20 -33.16 -22.29
N SER A 637 30.00 -33.32 -20.98
CA SER A 637 29.08 -34.31 -20.44
C SER A 637 27.66 -34.00 -20.94
N PHE A 638 27.05 -34.98 -21.60
CA PHE A 638 25.66 -34.88 -22.04
C PHE A 638 24.71 -34.91 -20.87
#